data_AF-A0A8T4F6G4-F1
#
_entry.id   AF-A0A8T4F6G4-F1
#
_cell.length_a   1.000
_cell.length_b   1.000
_cell.length_c   1.000
_cell.angle_alpha   90.00
_cell.angle_beta   90.00
_cell.angle_gamma   90.00
#
_symmetry.space_group_name_H-M   'P 1'
#
loop_
_entity.id
_entity.type
_entity.pdbx_description
1 polymer ?
#
loop_
_entity_poly.entity_id
_entity_poly.type
_entity_poly.pdbx_seq_one_letter_code
_entity_poly.pdbx_strand_id
1 'polypeptide(L)'
;MHVKRHWGAAVAALTALALVSQVLYGVTSAAAWGRPVVVLVQAASIQESSPTKSVVAQCPAGKKVTGGGGGITAAGGATPNQGEVEVTEMRPIAATAFDSFRVTGTERDEGFAGNWSVAAYAICTDPLPGQQVVFNTGPADSNFDRINQISCPDGKRVLGTGARINDGGGQVHIREMGARQPDRDFASVSAGEDADGFDGSWSVTTFAVCVDADAPVTMANAVSRFNANERTKTVTATCPAGTHVLGTSFSGGVPNFDLVVARLAPTDDLNVLNMTMYAPDVEHAWGAGIQAFCSQADVQSSFPLPKPSSDVTVVVPPEQAPKANSPGVWVDVPGLTTAVYTVSGATLTATVSAEIYTVNSVWLRVLVDGGVTSPSDVAYRLAGAEFDGTRSFTFGRESMPAGKHIVQVQWYSNSGQVARIRDRTLSVHSEAGGALAHVAAESDFRVKSSLAWENVPDLTRTVFAPSHGNIKITFSGLTTNSSGKFLARAMVDGQPTEDVIFEDPGVVGGARSYVFVRKDVGAGPHTVAVQWSVDPGTIPGASIRLADRALTVFASPEFTDEGGLVESASQGSRQTVTSTSWVDVSNMGATFITAVPSEDVELTVGMEHQATRDRTFLRALIDGRPVGQSEVELATNVTHTHAQTYTFVAKNLQLGTHTVQVQASVDSGAGAVIGDRVVAVTYKTRHGTDFAQPYSSLAPRVGQIPSVAICFDPRRPGHAPPTSAYLRALHDGGDGGANAQAWYRENTGDQFGFATPTLVGCNDGNWLPAPAGRTGTWYWDTGNFPLMWQDALKAADPFFDFKAYDRDGDNAIGGDELVVEIIRPQNNGDGTTQWASAPLDGFTMNVRVLDLYLSASTDTSHRLVNVGLLVHEGAHDILGAADMYWSNTLRPGRYSVMDNHTQANHFDPFHKLKSGFVLPGLVDTTTLTVRTVPLASVESRREITIVFDPARQDKAYFILENRWGGNGANYDGNLPQGIAVWHIVEDAATMDQFPPPFSGDPAGSGEWGRKGVRLMAVLGQAGQSTTLTYADGTPARVRITAKAGPAEFVDTEIAKI
;
A
#
# COMPACT_ATOMS: atom_id res chain seq x y z
N MET A 1 -40.25 -79.08 -12.89
CA MET A 1 -41.62 -79.30 -13.37
C MET A 1 -42.59 -78.82 -12.30
N HIS A 2 -43.49 -77.91 -12.67
CA HIS A 2 -44.76 -77.58 -12.01
C HIS A 2 -44.75 -76.99 -10.57
N VAL A 3 -45.58 -76.03 -10.18
CA VAL A 3 -46.54 -75.11 -10.83
C VAL A 3 -46.98 -74.11 -9.75
N LYS A 4 -47.07 -72.83 -10.15
CA LYS A 4 -48.01 -71.76 -9.77
C LYS A 4 -48.81 -71.83 -8.43
N ARG A 5 -48.83 -70.67 -7.74
CA ARG A 5 -49.91 -69.65 -7.69
C ARG A 5 -50.45 -69.24 -6.31
N HIS A 6 -50.56 -67.91 -6.20
CA HIS A 6 -51.64 -67.09 -5.62
C HIS A 6 -51.61 -66.65 -4.14
N TRP A 7 -51.25 -65.36 -3.99
CA TRP A 7 -52.07 -64.23 -3.49
C TRP A 7 -52.83 -64.40 -2.16
N GLY A 8 -52.66 -63.40 -1.30
CA GLY A 8 -53.71 -63.02 -0.34
C GLY A 8 -53.17 -62.53 0.99
N ALA A 9 -53.14 -61.21 1.14
CA ALA A 9 -52.87 -60.50 2.40
C ALA A 9 -53.93 -60.80 3.48
N ALA A 10 -53.51 -60.76 4.74
CA ALA A 10 -54.18 -60.04 5.84
C ALA A 10 -53.49 -60.37 7.18
N VAL A 11 -53.35 -59.35 8.04
CA VAL A 11 -54.02 -59.23 9.36
C VAL A 11 -53.22 -58.26 10.23
N ALA A 12 -53.93 -57.27 10.76
CA ALA A 12 -53.48 -56.37 11.82
C ALA A 12 -54.10 -56.80 13.17
N ALA A 13 -53.36 -56.69 14.29
CA ALA A 13 -53.90 -56.48 15.64
C ALA A 13 -52.82 -56.07 16.68
N LEU A 14 -52.96 -54.83 17.15
CA LEU A 14 -52.66 -54.15 18.43
C LEU A 14 -51.67 -54.66 19.54
N THR A 15 -50.70 -53.78 19.80
CA THR A 15 -50.24 -53.12 21.08
C THR A 15 -49.60 -53.85 22.26
N ALA A 16 -48.35 -53.43 22.59
CA ALA A 16 -47.88 -53.10 23.95
C ALA A 16 -46.68 -52.11 23.90
N LEU A 17 -46.70 -51.09 24.76
CA LEU A 17 -45.71 -49.99 24.89
C LEU A 17 -44.41 -50.44 25.57
N ALA A 18 -43.25 -49.97 25.08
CA ALA A 18 -42.02 -49.79 25.87
C ALA A 18 -41.21 -48.61 25.30
N LEU A 19 -40.71 -47.73 26.19
CA LEU A 19 -39.97 -46.51 25.88
C LEU A 19 -38.70 -46.78 25.06
N VAL A 20 -38.49 -46.00 23.99
CA VAL A 20 -37.17 -45.81 23.34
C VAL A 20 -36.98 -44.31 23.11
N SER A 21 -35.93 -43.75 23.71
CA SER A 21 -35.42 -42.42 23.39
C SER A 21 -35.12 -42.34 21.90
N GLN A 22 -35.87 -41.53 21.15
CA GLN A 22 -35.44 -41.12 19.81
C GLN A 22 -34.38 -40.04 19.98
N VAL A 23 -33.13 -40.45 19.86
CA VAL A 23 -32.06 -39.55 19.43
C VAL A 23 -32.43 -39.11 18.02
N LEU A 24 -32.79 -37.83 17.87
CA LEU A 24 -32.76 -37.13 16.60
C LEU A 24 -31.32 -37.22 16.09
N TYR A 25 -31.04 -38.15 15.17
CA TYR A 25 -29.91 -37.98 14.28
C TYR A 25 -30.23 -36.77 13.41
N GLY A 26 -29.69 -35.62 13.78
CA GLY A 26 -29.57 -34.50 12.86
C GLY A 26 -28.79 -35.00 11.65
N VAL A 27 -29.47 -35.15 10.53
CA VAL A 27 -28.80 -35.11 9.23
C VAL A 27 -28.23 -33.70 9.12
N THR A 28 -26.96 -33.55 9.46
CA THR A 28 -26.17 -32.39 9.05
C THR A 28 -26.22 -32.38 7.54
N SER A 29 -26.84 -31.35 6.95
CA SER A 29 -26.72 -31.08 5.53
C SER A 29 -25.23 -31.02 5.18
N ALA A 30 -24.77 -31.89 4.29
CA ALA A 30 -23.47 -31.75 3.65
C ALA A 30 -23.43 -30.33 3.05
N ALA A 31 -22.44 -29.53 3.46
CA ALA A 31 -22.22 -28.22 2.87
C ALA A 31 -21.98 -28.44 1.38
N ALA A 32 -22.88 -27.92 0.54
CA ALA A 32 -22.67 -27.97 -0.90
C ALA A 32 -21.34 -27.28 -1.21
N TRP A 33 -20.46 -27.98 -1.93
CA TRP A 33 -19.22 -27.40 -2.43
C TRP A 33 -19.56 -26.20 -3.33
N GLY A 34 -19.36 -24.98 -2.83
CA GLY A 34 -19.49 -23.75 -3.60
C GLY A 34 -18.34 -23.58 -4.61
N ARG A 35 -18.29 -22.44 -5.31
CA ARG A 35 -17.11 -22.04 -6.09
C ARG A 35 -16.18 -21.27 -5.14
N PRO A 36 -15.12 -21.88 -4.58
CA PRO A 36 -14.21 -21.17 -3.70
C PRO A 36 -13.46 -20.10 -4.48
N VAL A 37 -13.15 -18.97 -3.83
CA VAL A 37 -12.24 -17.99 -4.41
C VAL A 37 -10.81 -18.49 -4.23
N VAL A 38 -10.10 -18.71 -5.33
CA VAL A 38 -8.70 -19.18 -5.34
C VAL A 38 -7.76 -18.04 -5.73
N VAL A 39 -6.64 -17.91 -5.02
CA VAL A 39 -5.57 -16.94 -5.30
C VAL A 39 -4.22 -17.63 -5.38
N LEU A 40 -3.39 -17.20 -6.32
CA LEU A 40 -1.98 -17.55 -6.36
C LEU A 40 -1.17 -16.47 -5.62
N VAL A 41 -0.37 -16.88 -4.63
CA VAL A 41 0.62 -16.02 -3.99
C VAL A 41 2.02 -16.50 -4.36
N GLN A 42 2.92 -15.57 -4.59
CA GLN A 42 4.31 -15.85 -4.97
C GLN A 42 5.27 -15.13 -4.03
N ALA A 43 6.40 -15.76 -3.73
CA ALA A 43 7.51 -15.16 -3.01
C ALA A 43 8.82 -15.69 -3.57
N ALA A 44 9.88 -14.87 -3.62
CA ALA A 44 11.20 -15.31 -4.04
C ALA A 44 12.26 -14.87 -3.01
N SER A 45 13.30 -15.68 -2.82
CA SER A 45 14.48 -15.25 -2.10
C SER A 45 15.25 -14.23 -2.93
N ILE A 46 16.10 -13.46 -2.28
CA ILE A 46 17.13 -12.68 -2.94
C ILE A 46 18.08 -13.61 -3.76
N GLN A 47 18.77 -13.01 -4.73
CA GLN A 47 19.67 -13.70 -5.67
C GLN A 47 21.15 -13.53 -5.26
N GLU A 48 21.54 -14.25 -4.22
CA GLU A 48 22.92 -14.35 -3.69
C GLU A 48 23.49 -15.78 -3.79
N SER A 49 24.76 -15.96 -3.46
CA SER A 49 25.36 -17.28 -3.23
C SER A 49 25.20 -17.63 -1.75
N SER A 50 24.49 -18.72 -1.47
CA SER A 50 24.27 -19.23 -0.11
C SER A 50 24.00 -20.74 -0.20
N PRO A 51 24.63 -21.58 0.63
CA PRO A 51 24.46 -23.03 0.58
C PRO A 51 23.00 -23.51 0.74
N THR A 52 22.14 -22.72 1.37
CA THR A 52 20.72 -23.04 1.54
C THR A 52 19.90 -21.75 1.59
N LYS A 53 18.70 -21.79 0.99
CA LYS A 53 17.74 -20.68 1.01
C LYS A 53 16.33 -21.20 1.20
N SER A 54 15.52 -20.48 1.97
CA SER A 54 14.12 -20.81 2.19
C SER A 54 13.27 -19.57 2.00
N VAL A 55 12.13 -19.72 1.32
CA VAL A 55 11.15 -18.65 1.14
C VAL A 55 9.74 -19.16 1.41
N VAL A 56 8.86 -18.26 1.87
CA VAL A 56 7.48 -18.57 2.24
C VAL A 56 6.52 -17.68 1.47
N ALA A 57 5.61 -18.29 0.71
CA ALA A 57 4.47 -17.61 0.11
C ALA A 57 3.27 -17.69 1.07
N GLN A 58 2.87 -16.55 1.65
CA GLN A 58 1.83 -16.48 2.69
C GLN A 58 0.44 -16.28 2.07
N CYS A 59 -0.53 -17.11 2.46
CA CYS A 59 -1.91 -16.94 2.03
C CYS A 59 -2.54 -15.68 2.63
N PRO A 60 -3.45 -14.99 1.92
CA PRO A 60 -4.20 -13.88 2.48
C PRO A 60 -5.00 -14.29 3.71
N ALA A 61 -5.29 -13.32 4.58
CA ALA A 61 -6.11 -13.56 5.76
C ALA A 61 -7.45 -14.21 5.39
N GLY A 62 -7.84 -15.23 6.15
CA GLY A 62 -9.08 -15.99 5.90
C GLY A 62 -8.95 -17.12 4.85
N LYS A 63 -7.87 -17.18 4.07
CA LYS A 63 -7.64 -18.25 3.09
C LYS A 63 -6.75 -19.37 3.64
N LYS A 64 -6.91 -20.56 3.06
CA LYS A 64 -6.22 -21.80 3.44
C LYS A 64 -5.38 -22.33 2.28
N VAL A 65 -4.21 -22.88 2.59
CA VAL A 65 -3.30 -23.42 1.56
C VAL A 65 -3.84 -24.76 1.06
N THR A 66 -4.00 -24.88 -0.27
CA THR A 66 -4.47 -26.12 -0.92
C THR A 66 -3.38 -26.85 -1.67
N GLY A 67 -2.29 -26.17 -1.98
CA GLY A 67 -1.11 -26.70 -2.63
C GLY A 67 -0.15 -25.58 -2.99
N GLY A 68 0.82 -25.89 -3.84
CA GLY A 68 1.81 -24.90 -4.22
C GLY A 68 2.82 -25.43 -5.21
N GLY A 69 3.93 -24.72 -5.33
CA GLY A 69 5.02 -25.08 -6.19
C GLY A 69 6.28 -24.33 -5.79
N GLY A 70 7.37 -24.62 -6.47
CA GLY A 70 8.63 -23.95 -6.24
C GLY A 70 9.57 -24.11 -7.41
N GLY A 71 10.59 -23.26 -7.46
CA GLY A 71 11.63 -23.41 -8.47
C GLY A 71 12.88 -22.62 -8.13
N ILE A 72 13.96 -22.96 -8.82
CA ILE A 72 15.26 -22.31 -8.68
C ILE A 72 15.55 -21.50 -9.95
N THR A 73 16.11 -20.30 -9.78
CA THR A 73 16.55 -19.42 -10.88
C THR A 73 17.98 -18.96 -10.60
N ALA A 74 18.83 -18.88 -11.62
CA ALA A 74 20.19 -18.36 -11.50
C ALA A 74 20.49 -17.22 -12.47
N ALA A 75 21.54 -16.45 -12.16
CA ALA A 75 21.93 -15.28 -12.92
C ALA A 75 22.42 -15.70 -14.33
N GLY A 76 21.86 -15.11 -15.39
CA GLY A 76 22.26 -15.37 -16.79
C GLY A 76 21.18 -15.99 -17.71
N GLY A 77 19.99 -16.27 -17.20
CA GLY A 77 18.77 -16.38 -18.04
C GLY A 77 18.64 -17.60 -18.98
N ALA A 78 19.52 -18.60 -18.94
CA ALA A 78 19.31 -19.82 -19.73
C ALA A 78 19.74 -21.09 -18.97
N THR A 79 18.80 -22.02 -18.84
CA THR A 79 18.84 -23.35 -18.19
C THR A 79 18.89 -23.37 -16.66
N PRO A 80 18.17 -24.32 -15.99
CA PRO A 80 18.40 -24.56 -14.58
C PRO A 80 19.87 -24.92 -14.38
N ASN A 81 20.49 -24.39 -13.32
CA ASN A 81 21.80 -24.81 -12.81
C ASN A 81 21.93 -26.32 -12.98
N GLN A 82 23.07 -26.81 -13.46
CA GLN A 82 23.26 -28.15 -14.03
C GLN A 82 23.13 -29.31 -13.00
N GLY A 83 22.13 -29.26 -12.10
CA GLY A 83 22.02 -30.07 -10.90
C GLY A 83 22.64 -29.41 -9.67
N GLU A 84 23.42 -28.34 -9.80
CA GLU A 84 24.24 -27.77 -8.70
C GLU A 84 23.42 -27.16 -7.55
N VAL A 85 22.14 -26.84 -7.77
CA VAL A 85 21.22 -26.37 -6.73
C VAL A 85 19.87 -27.06 -6.89
N GLU A 86 19.31 -27.52 -5.79
CA GLU A 86 18.17 -28.43 -5.79
C GLU A 86 17.08 -28.02 -4.80
N VAL A 87 15.83 -28.38 -5.12
CA VAL A 87 14.72 -28.16 -4.19
C VAL A 87 14.63 -29.33 -3.21
N THR A 88 14.89 -29.05 -1.94
CA THR A 88 14.88 -30.02 -0.83
C THR A 88 13.61 -29.95 0.03
N GLU A 89 12.81 -28.89 -0.14
CA GLU A 89 11.53 -28.73 0.55
C GLU A 89 10.51 -28.04 -0.36
N MET A 90 9.30 -28.61 -0.44
CA MET A 90 8.08 -27.97 -0.95
C MET A 90 6.93 -28.40 -0.05
N ARG A 91 6.51 -27.57 0.92
CA ARG A 91 5.45 -27.98 1.86
C ARG A 91 4.37 -26.94 2.10
N PRO A 92 3.11 -27.38 2.26
CA PRO A 92 2.07 -26.57 2.86
C PRO A 92 2.30 -26.42 4.37
N ILE A 93 1.97 -25.25 4.91
CA ILE A 93 2.01 -24.93 6.34
C ILE A 93 0.63 -24.40 6.73
N ALA A 94 -0.10 -25.17 7.54
CA ALA A 94 -1.33 -24.74 8.18
C ALA A 94 -1.00 -24.21 9.59
N ALA A 95 -1.25 -22.93 9.84
CA ALA A 95 -1.03 -22.31 11.15
C ALA A 95 -2.25 -21.49 11.61
N THR A 96 -2.27 -21.13 12.89
CA THR A 96 -3.40 -20.38 13.48
C THR A 96 -3.42 -18.91 13.04
N ALA A 97 -2.26 -18.32 12.76
CA ALA A 97 -2.15 -16.92 12.32
C ALA A 97 -2.37 -16.75 10.81
N PHE A 98 -1.75 -17.59 9.99
CA PHE A 98 -1.89 -17.59 8.52
C PHE A 98 -1.38 -18.91 7.93
N ASP A 99 -2.03 -19.38 6.88
CA ASP A 99 -1.55 -20.51 6.08
C ASP A 99 -0.47 -20.05 5.08
N SER A 100 0.44 -20.93 4.68
CA SER A 100 1.49 -20.60 3.72
C SER A 100 2.04 -21.82 2.99
N PHE A 101 2.84 -21.58 1.94
CA PHE A 101 3.62 -22.60 1.25
C PHE A 101 5.10 -22.24 1.32
N ARG A 102 5.94 -23.17 1.77
CA ARG A 102 7.39 -22.99 1.93
C ARG A 102 8.14 -23.79 0.89
N VAL A 103 9.16 -23.17 0.32
CA VAL A 103 10.13 -23.83 -0.55
C VAL A 103 11.54 -23.58 -0.04
N THR A 104 12.36 -24.63 0.01
CA THR A 104 13.78 -24.55 0.37
C THR A 104 14.62 -25.15 -0.75
N GLY A 105 15.65 -24.42 -1.16
CA GLY A 105 16.70 -24.89 -2.06
C GLY A 105 18.01 -25.08 -1.31
N THR A 106 18.84 -26.01 -1.77
CA THR A 106 20.16 -26.33 -1.21
C THR A 106 21.15 -26.53 -2.34
N GLU A 107 22.36 -25.97 -2.22
CA GLU A 107 23.47 -26.26 -3.14
C GLU A 107 23.94 -27.70 -2.92
N ARG A 108 24.38 -28.39 -3.98
CA ARG A 108 25.03 -29.71 -3.85
C ARG A 108 26.34 -29.60 -3.06
N ASP A 109 26.91 -30.74 -2.69
CA ASP A 109 28.14 -30.87 -1.90
C ASP A 109 29.36 -30.14 -2.51
N GLU A 110 29.45 -30.06 -3.84
CA GLU A 110 30.47 -29.28 -4.55
C GLU A 110 30.27 -27.75 -4.44
N GLY A 111 29.10 -27.30 -3.98
CA GLY A 111 28.67 -25.91 -3.91
C GLY A 111 28.31 -25.31 -5.27
N PHE A 112 27.70 -24.12 -5.27
CA PHE A 112 27.42 -23.38 -6.49
C PHE A 112 28.13 -22.03 -6.50
N ALA A 113 29.03 -21.85 -7.47
CA ALA A 113 29.86 -20.64 -7.58
C ALA A 113 29.07 -19.38 -8.00
N GLY A 114 27.84 -19.53 -8.48
CA GLY A 114 27.00 -18.43 -8.96
C GLY A 114 25.95 -17.97 -7.94
N ASN A 115 25.27 -16.86 -8.26
CA ASN A 115 24.11 -16.42 -7.51
C ASN A 115 22.83 -17.11 -8.00
N TRP A 116 21.99 -17.54 -7.08
CA TRP A 116 20.73 -18.22 -7.38
C TRP A 116 19.61 -17.73 -6.46
N SER A 117 18.35 -17.99 -6.79
CA SER A 117 17.19 -17.66 -5.95
C SER A 117 16.20 -18.81 -5.96
N VAL A 118 15.49 -19.00 -4.85
CA VAL A 118 14.36 -19.93 -4.75
C VAL A 118 13.05 -19.15 -4.81
N ALA A 119 12.07 -19.65 -5.56
CA ALA A 119 10.71 -19.14 -5.61
C ALA A 119 9.74 -20.13 -4.97
N ALA A 120 8.76 -19.61 -4.22
CA ALA A 120 7.61 -20.35 -3.70
C ALA A 120 6.31 -19.82 -4.32
N TYR A 121 5.44 -20.75 -4.67
CA TYR A 121 4.09 -20.50 -5.13
C TYR A 121 3.12 -21.14 -4.13
N ALA A 122 2.19 -20.36 -3.57
CA ALA A 122 1.12 -20.86 -2.71
C ALA A 122 -0.22 -20.71 -3.45
N ILE A 123 -0.94 -21.82 -3.57
CA ILE A 123 -2.33 -21.82 -4.04
C ILE A 123 -3.21 -21.79 -2.79
N CYS A 124 -3.98 -20.71 -2.66
CA CYS A 124 -4.78 -20.43 -1.46
C CYS A 124 -6.25 -20.29 -1.84
N THR A 125 -7.13 -20.97 -1.12
CA THR A 125 -8.59 -20.90 -1.35
C THR A 125 -9.31 -20.41 -0.12
N ASP A 126 -10.58 -20.05 -0.26
CA ASP A 126 -11.47 -20.07 0.90
C ASP A 126 -11.46 -21.47 1.56
N PRO A 127 -11.71 -21.58 2.88
CA PRO A 127 -11.69 -22.86 3.58
C PRO A 127 -12.62 -23.89 2.90
N LEU A 128 -12.05 -25.01 2.46
CA LEU A 128 -12.81 -26.06 1.79
C LEU A 128 -13.43 -27.04 2.80
N PRO A 129 -14.58 -27.67 2.48
CA PRO A 129 -15.17 -28.72 3.30
C PRO A 129 -14.17 -29.83 3.63
N GLY A 130 -14.00 -30.09 4.92
CA GLY A 130 -13.09 -31.11 5.43
C GLY A 130 -11.60 -30.82 5.23
N GLN A 131 -11.20 -29.60 4.84
CA GLN A 131 -9.80 -29.27 4.58
C GLN A 131 -8.91 -29.49 5.80
N GLN A 132 -7.80 -30.22 5.63
CA GLN A 132 -6.75 -30.35 6.63
C GLN A 132 -5.42 -30.74 5.99
N VAL A 133 -4.32 -30.28 6.57
CA VAL A 133 -2.96 -30.73 6.20
C VAL A 133 -2.54 -31.84 7.14
N VAL A 134 -2.19 -33.00 6.59
CA VAL A 134 -1.62 -34.15 7.34
C VAL A 134 -0.20 -34.41 6.87
N PHE A 135 0.62 -34.99 7.75
CA PHE A 135 2.00 -35.34 7.40
C PHE A 135 2.47 -36.59 8.14
N ASN A 136 3.48 -37.25 7.59
CA ASN A 136 4.18 -38.37 8.20
C ASN A 136 5.66 -38.30 7.84
N THR A 137 6.55 -38.59 8.80
CA THR A 137 8.00 -38.66 8.57
C THR A 137 8.42 -40.12 8.56
N GLY A 138 9.05 -40.55 7.47
CA GLY A 138 9.56 -41.91 7.34
C GLY A 138 10.77 -42.17 8.26
N PRO A 139 11.23 -43.44 8.36
CA PRO A 139 12.45 -43.76 9.08
C PRO A 139 13.68 -43.05 8.50
N ALA A 140 14.68 -42.77 9.34
CA ALA A 140 15.99 -42.30 8.90
C ALA A 140 16.95 -43.49 8.75
N ASP A 141 17.55 -43.66 7.58
CA ASP A 141 18.68 -44.58 7.32
C ASP A 141 19.49 -44.12 6.11
N SER A 142 20.46 -44.93 5.68
CA SER A 142 21.41 -44.65 4.59
C SER A 142 21.05 -45.40 3.30
N ASN A 143 19.76 -45.61 3.02
CA ASN A 143 19.35 -46.21 1.75
C ASN A 143 19.33 -45.14 0.65
N PHE A 144 19.82 -45.52 -0.53
CA PHE A 144 19.88 -44.67 -1.73
C PHE A 144 18.53 -44.06 -2.13
N ASP A 145 17.42 -44.76 -1.91
CA ASP A 145 16.09 -44.31 -2.24
C ASP A 145 15.09 -44.56 -1.11
N ARG A 146 14.14 -43.63 -0.97
CA ARG A 146 13.06 -43.72 0.02
C ARG A 146 11.73 -43.38 -0.61
N ILE A 147 10.71 -44.15 -0.20
CA ILE A 147 9.31 -43.84 -0.45
C ILE A 147 8.63 -43.73 0.90
N ASN A 148 7.93 -42.63 1.13
CA ASN A 148 7.14 -42.42 2.33
C ASN A 148 5.72 -41.96 1.97
N GLN A 149 4.75 -42.44 2.74
CA GLN A 149 3.33 -42.28 2.42
C GLN A 149 2.55 -41.75 3.63
N ILE A 150 1.43 -41.09 3.33
CA ILE A 150 0.45 -40.66 4.32
C ILE A 150 -0.97 -40.73 3.73
N SER A 151 -1.86 -41.43 4.43
CA SER A 151 -3.28 -41.48 4.09
C SER A 151 -4.03 -40.27 4.63
N CYS A 152 -4.96 -39.75 3.84
CA CYS A 152 -6.00 -38.86 4.33
C CYS A 152 -6.92 -39.64 5.28
N PRO A 153 -7.48 -38.97 6.32
CA PRO A 153 -8.45 -39.60 7.20
C PRO A 153 -9.69 -40.12 6.47
N ASP A 154 -10.39 -41.09 7.06
CA ASP A 154 -11.58 -41.72 6.49
C ASP A 154 -12.59 -40.69 5.97
N GLY A 155 -13.12 -40.92 4.76
CA GLY A 155 -14.06 -40.02 4.09
C GLY A 155 -13.43 -38.82 3.41
N LYS A 156 -12.09 -38.75 3.31
CA LYS A 156 -11.35 -37.67 2.66
C LYS A 156 -10.40 -38.18 1.59
N ARG A 157 -9.92 -37.26 0.75
CA ARG A 157 -8.98 -37.53 -0.34
C ARG A 157 -8.01 -36.37 -0.53
N VAL A 158 -6.89 -36.64 -1.21
CA VAL A 158 -5.80 -35.70 -1.49
C VAL A 158 -6.22 -34.66 -2.54
N LEU A 159 -6.00 -33.38 -2.21
CA LEU A 159 -6.11 -32.21 -3.09
C LEU A 159 -4.74 -31.65 -3.50
N GLY A 160 -3.72 -31.80 -2.64
CA GLY A 160 -2.37 -31.32 -2.91
C GLY A 160 -1.34 -32.11 -2.12
N THR A 161 -0.10 -32.11 -2.60
CA THR A 161 1.02 -32.85 -1.99
C THR A 161 2.14 -31.91 -1.55
N GLY A 162 3.05 -32.42 -0.72
CA GLY A 162 4.29 -31.73 -0.36
C GLY A 162 5.33 -32.70 0.21
N ALA A 163 6.58 -32.26 0.25
CA ALA A 163 7.72 -33.03 0.70
C ALA A 163 8.74 -32.15 1.43
N ARG A 164 9.46 -32.77 2.38
CA ARG A 164 10.66 -32.20 3.00
C ARG A 164 11.69 -33.29 3.21
N ILE A 165 12.91 -33.07 2.71
CA ILE A 165 14.07 -33.88 3.06
C ILE A 165 14.59 -33.43 4.44
N ASN A 166 14.89 -34.40 5.30
CA ASN A 166 15.53 -34.16 6.59
C ASN A 166 16.94 -34.77 6.55
N ASP A 167 17.93 -33.96 6.92
CA ASP A 167 19.33 -34.36 7.09
C ASP A 167 20.00 -34.92 5.81
N GLY A 168 19.58 -34.46 4.63
CA GLY A 168 20.09 -34.93 3.33
C GLY A 168 21.39 -34.30 2.83
N GLY A 169 22.02 -33.39 3.59
CA GLY A 169 23.38 -32.88 3.30
C GLY A 169 23.59 -32.11 1.98
N GLY A 170 22.55 -31.84 1.19
CA GLY A 170 22.69 -31.34 -0.19
C GLY A 170 22.89 -32.43 -1.24
N GLN A 171 22.86 -33.70 -0.83
CA GLN A 171 23.07 -34.89 -1.66
C GLN A 171 21.80 -35.77 -1.77
N VAL A 172 20.63 -35.22 -1.41
CA VAL A 172 19.35 -35.92 -1.43
C VAL A 172 18.24 -35.00 -1.92
N HIS A 173 17.50 -35.46 -2.92
CA HIS A 173 16.49 -34.66 -3.61
C HIS A 173 15.12 -35.33 -3.72
N ILE A 174 14.10 -34.49 -3.92
CA ILE A 174 12.71 -34.93 -4.13
C ILE A 174 12.55 -35.38 -5.60
N ARG A 175 12.16 -36.64 -5.81
CA ARG A 175 11.97 -37.25 -7.14
C ARG A 175 10.50 -37.33 -7.57
N GLU A 176 9.60 -37.53 -6.61
CA GLU A 176 8.16 -37.63 -6.85
C GLU A 176 7.37 -37.08 -5.67
N MET A 177 6.28 -36.37 -5.97
CA MET A 177 5.23 -36.02 -5.01
C MET A 177 3.87 -36.35 -5.64
N GLY A 178 3.42 -37.59 -5.49
CA GLY A 178 2.22 -38.12 -6.15
C GLY A 178 1.01 -38.31 -5.23
N ALA A 179 -0.20 -38.28 -5.80
CA ALA A 179 -1.40 -38.85 -5.21
C ALA A 179 -1.86 -40.04 -6.07
N ARG A 180 -1.93 -41.25 -5.49
CA ARG A 180 -2.20 -42.44 -6.30
C ARG A 180 -3.68 -42.56 -6.69
N GLN A 181 -3.92 -42.94 -7.94
CA GLN A 181 -5.24 -43.22 -8.49
C GLN A 181 -5.70 -44.66 -8.18
N PRO A 182 -7.02 -44.94 -8.17
CA PRO A 182 -8.13 -44.03 -8.50
C PRO A 182 -8.68 -43.24 -7.31
N ASP A 183 -8.48 -43.72 -6.08
CA ASP A 183 -9.20 -43.22 -4.90
C ASP A 183 -8.61 -41.92 -4.32
N ARG A 184 -7.32 -41.64 -4.59
CA ARG A 184 -6.58 -40.47 -4.08
C ARG A 184 -6.67 -40.34 -2.57
N ASP A 185 -6.72 -41.45 -1.87
CA ASP A 185 -6.82 -41.52 -0.42
C ASP A 185 -5.47 -41.35 0.28
N PHE A 186 -4.34 -41.41 -0.45
CA PHE A 186 -3.01 -41.17 0.11
C PHE A 186 -2.07 -40.38 -0.82
N ALA A 187 -1.15 -39.64 -0.19
CA ALA A 187 0.00 -39.02 -0.86
C ALA A 187 1.25 -39.89 -0.69
N SER A 188 2.07 -39.92 -1.73
CA SER A 188 3.31 -40.69 -1.80
C SER A 188 4.43 -39.78 -2.28
N VAL A 189 5.52 -39.72 -1.53
CA VAL A 189 6.73 -38.98 -1.91
C VAL A 189 7.85 -39.98 -2.07
N SER A 190 8.61 -39.84 -3.16
CA SER A 190 9.90 -40.51 -3.33
C SER A 190 11.03 -39.49 -3.37
N ALA A 191 12.13 -39.85 -2.72
CA ALA A 191 13.36 -39.09 -2.68
C ALA A 191 14.52 -40.08 -2.83
N GLY A 192 15.70 -39.57 -3.17
CA GLY A 192 16.90 -40.39 -3.10
C GLY A 192 18.15 -39.57 -3.26
N GLU A 193 19.26 -40.25 -3.10
CA GLU A 193 20.59 -39.68 -3.15
C GLU A 193 20.95 -39.29 -4.60
N ASP A 194 21.91 -38.38 -4.73
CA ASP A 194 22.60 -38.08 -5.99
C ASP A 194 23.48 -39.26 -6.46
N ALA A 195 24.19 -39.10 -7.57
CA ALA A 195 24.84 -40.22 -8.26
C ALA A 195 26.02 -40.85 -7.49
N ASP A 196 26.70 -40.09 -6.65
CA ASP A 196 27.83 -40.55 -5.82
C ASP A 196 27.42 -41.00 -4.42
N GLY A 197 26.18 -40.71 -3.99
CA GLY A 197 25.56 -41.26 -2.79
C GLY A 197 25.86 -40.45 -1.54
N PHE A 198 25.09 -40.70 -0.47
CA PHE A 198 25.21 -39.97 0.80
C PHE A 198 25.67 -40.87 1.95
N ASP A 199 26.81 -40.55 2.56
CA ASP A 199 27.38 -41.32 3.69
C ASP A 199 26.60 -41.15 5.02
N GLY A 200 25.59 -40.26 5.05
CA GLY A 200 24.76 -39.98 6.22
C GLY A 200 23.46 -40.78 6.28
N SER A 201 22.69 -40.57 7.36
CA SER A 201 21.30 -41.05 7.45
C SER A 201 20.33 -39.92 7.22
N TRP A 202 19.33 -40.15 6.37
CA TRP A 202 18.34 -39.13 5.98
C TRP A 202 16.92 -39.71 6.02
N SER A 203 15.93 -38.82 6.11
CA SER A 203 14.51 -39.20 6.03
C SER A 203 13.72 -38.22 5.18
N VAL A 204 12.52 -38.61 4.77
CA VAL A 204 11.60 -37.74 4.03
C VAL A 204 10.28 -37.60 4.78
N THR A 205 9.78 -36.39 4.87
CA THR A 205 8.45 -36.07 5.40
C THR A 205 7.49 -35.84 4.24
N THR A 206 6.41 -36.61 4.22
CA THR A 206 5.34 -36.52 3.22
C THR A 206 4.20 -35.68 3.77
N PHE A 207 3.72 -34.71 3.00
CA PHE A 207 2.56 -33.88 3.32
C PHE A 207 1.41 -34.16 2.35
N ALA A 208 0.19 -34.16 2.85
CA ALA A 208 -1.03 -34.17 2.04
C ALA A 208 -1.99 -33.08 2.52
N VAL A 209 -2.55 -32.32 1.59
CA VAL A 209 -3.74 -31.51 1.83
C VAL A 209 -4.96 -32.36 1.50
N CYS A 210 -5.75 -32.69 2.52
CA CYS A 210 -6.93 -33.55 2.42
C CYS A 210 -8.20 -32.71 2.43
N VAL A 211 -9.19 -33.12 1.65
CA VAL A 211 -10.55 -32.54 1.61
C VAL A 211 -11.59 -33.65 1.58
N ASP A 212 -12.87 -33.33 1.80
CA ASP A 212 -13.95 -34.33 1.75
C ASP A 212 -13.99 -35.10 0.42
N ALA A 213 -14.29 -36.39 0.49
CA ALA A 213 -14.19 -37.31 -0.65
C ALA A 213 -15.15 -36.96 -1.81
N ASP A 214 -16.24 -36.25 -1.51
CA ASP A 214 -17.26 -35.80 -2.45
C ASP A 214 -16.89 -34.51 -3.21
N ALA A 215 -15.72 -33.94 -2.96
CA ALA A 215 -15.25 -32.73 -3.64
C ALA A 215 -15.38 -32.85 -5.19
N PRO A 216 -15.67 -31.77 -5.93
CA PRO A 216 -15.72 -31.79 -7.39
C PRO A 216 -14.32 -31.52 -8.00
N VAL A 217 -13.34 -32.38 -7.71
CA VAL A 217 -11.94 -32.23 -8.17
C VAL A 217 -11.62 -33.27 -9.24
N THR A 218 -11.32 -32.77 -10.43
CA THR A 218 -10.80 -33.52 -11.59
C THR A 218 -9.28 -33.42 -11.65
N MET A 219 -8.62 -34.23 -12.48
CA MET A 219 -7.17 -34.13 -12.67
C MET A 219 -6.83 -33.91 -14.13
N ALA A 220 -6.01 -32.90 -14.38
CA ALA A 220 -5.30 -32.74 -15.64
C ALA A 220 -3.93 -33.39 -15.49
N ASN A 221 -3.56 -34.27 -16.42
CA ASN A 221 -2.30 -35.00 -16.38
C ASN A 221 -1.54 -34.75 -17.68
N ALA A 222 -0.23 -34.64 -17.59
CA ALA A 222 0.64 -34.64 -18.76
C ALA A 222 1.92 -35.41 -18.45
N VAL A 223 2.48 -36.06 -19.48
CA VAL A 223 3.72 -36.84 -19.38
C VAL A 223 4.61 -36.53 -20.58
N SER A 224 5.92 -36.48 -20.35
CA SER A 224 6.91 -36.39 -21.41
C SER A 224 7.08 -37.74 -22.13
N ARG A 225 7.80 -37.73 -23.25
CA ARG A 225 8.32 -38.97 -23.85
C ARG A 225 9.33 -39.63 -22.91
N PHE A 226 9.31 -40.96 -22.88
CA PHE A 226 10.29 -41.77 -22.17
C PHE A 226 11.51 -42.02 -23.08
N ASN A 227 12.59 -41.29 -22.87
CA ASN A 227 13.78 -41.28 -23.74
C ASN A 227 15.00 -40.74 -22.99
N ALA A 228 16.20 -40.91 -23.58
CA ALA A 228 17.50 -40.56 -23.01
C ALA A 228 18.19 -39.39 -23.73
N ASN A 229 17.52 -38.70 -24.66
CA ASN A 229 18.15 -37.68 -25.51
C ASN A 229 17.99 -36.23 -24.99
N GLU A 230 17.37 -36.05 -23.83
CA GLU A 230 17.02 -34.75 -23.26
C GLU A 230 17.43 -34.70 -21.78
N ARG A 231 18.33 -33.78 -21.42
CA ARG A 231 18.72 -33.50 -20.02
C ARG A 231 17.66 -32.72 -19.26
N THR A 232 16.76 -32.05 -19.96
CA THR A 232 15.70 -31.23 -19.37
C THR A 232 14.40 -31.55 -20.06
N LYS A 233 13.35 -31.79 -19.27
CA LYS A 233 12.00 -32.02 -19.78
C LYS A 233 11.05 -31.05 -19.13
N THR A 234 10.32 -30.32 -19.97
CA THR A 234 9.24 -29.45 -19.55
C THR A 234 7.91 -30.11 -19.91
N VAL A 235 7.01 -30.16 -18.94
CA VAL A 235 5.69 -30.77 -19.08
C VAL A 235 4.65 -29.79 -18.58
N THR A 236 3.53 -29.71 -19.29
CA THR A 236 2.44 -28.76 -19.02
C THR A 236 1.13 -29.51 -18.88
N ALA A 237 0.44 -29.36 -17.76
CA ALA A 237 -0.94 -29.81 -17.56
C ALA A 237 -1.89 -28.60 -17.61
N THR A 238 -2.96 -28.73 -18.39
CA THR A 238 -3.99 -27.69 -18.54
C THR A 238 -5.30 -28.17 -17.93
N CYS A 239 -5.86 -27.40 -17.00
CA CYS A 239 -7.15 -27.72 -16.40
C CYS A 239 -8.28 -27.68 -17.45
N PRO A 240 -9.31 -28.53 -17.33
CA PRO A 240 -10.50 -28.44 -18.15
C PRO A 240 -11.12 -27.04 -18.14
N ALA A 241 -11.75 -26.64 -19.25
CA ALA A 241 -12.37 -25.32 -19.38
C ALA A 241 -13.34 -25.03 -18.21
N GLY A 242 -13.19 -23.87 -17.58
CA GLY A 242 -13.98 -23.45 -16.43
C GLY A 242 -13.53 -24.03 -15.08
N THR A 243 -12.35 -24.67 -15.02
CA THR A 243 -11.74 -25.17 -13.79
C THR A 243 -10.31 -24.66 -13.64
N HIS A 244 -9.84 -24.55 -12.40
CA HIS A 244 -8.54 -23.98 -12.04
C HIS A 244 -7.74 -24.92 -11.14
N VAL A 245 -6.41 -24.80 -11.18
CA VAL A 245 -5.45 -25.55 -10.36
C VAL A 245 -5.66 -25.18 -8.90
N LEU A 246 -6.07 -26.15 -8.09
CA LEU A 246 -6.18 -26.02 -6.62
C LEU A 246 -5.04 -26.72 -5.89
N GLY A 247 -4.40 -27.69 -6.53
CA GLY A 247 -3.23 -28.36 -5.99
C GLY A 247 -2.41 -29.00 -7.09
N THR A 248 -1.23 -29.50 -6.71
CA THR A 248 -0.19 -29.92 -7.63
C THR A 248 0.39 -31.27 -7.20
N SER A 249 0.86 -32.05 -8.17
CA SER A 249 1.68 -33.25 -7.96
C SER A 249 2.59 -33.46 -9.17
N PHE A 250 3.66 -34.22 -8.98
CA PHE A 250 4.56 -34.60 -10.07
C PHE A 250 5.25 -35.93 -9.82
N SER A 251 5.79 -36.54 -10.88
CA SER A 251 6.50 -37.82 -10.85
C SER A 251 7.68 -37.86 -11.82
N GLY A 252 8.85 -38.30 -11.34
CA GLY A 252 9.96 -38.75 -12.17
C GLY A 252 9.86 -40.26 -12.48
N GLY A 253 9.87 -40.62 -13.76
CA GLY A 253 9.74 -42.00 -14.21
C GLY A 253 11.10 -42.69 -14.36
N VAL A 254 11.68 -43.16 -13.25
CA VAL A 254 12.53 -44.36 -13.06
C VAL A 254 13.00 -44.43 -11.59
N PRO A 255 12.95 -45.58 -10.91
CA PRO A 255 13.63 -45.78 -9.61
C PRO A 255 15.16 -45.74 -9.77
N ASN A 256 15.87 -45.24 -8.75
CA ASN A 256 17.35 -45.23 -8.64
C ASN A 256 18.09 -44.36 -9.68
N PHE A 257 17.56 -43.17 -9.98
CA PHE A 257 18.19 -42.24 -10.90
C PHE A 257 18.19 -40.82 -10.35
N ASP A 258 19.22 -40.05 -10.67
CA ASP A 258 19.34 -38.65 -10.26
C ASP A 258 18.39 -37.77 -11.11
N LEU A 259 17.19 -37.50 -10.59
CA LEU A 259 16.16 -36.68 -11.24
C LEU A 259 15.70 -35.51 -10.35
N VAL A 260 16.02 -34.28 -10.73
CA VAL A 260 15.76 -33.09 -9.92
C VAL A 260 14.59 -32.29 -10.47
N VAL A 261 13.66 -31.87 -9.60
CA VAL A 261 12.64 -30.88 -9.95
C VAL A 261 13.25 -29.48 -9.91
N ALA A 262 13.42 -28.88 -11.09
CA ALA A 262 13.96 -27.52 -11.21
C ALA A 262 12.89 -26.45 -11.01
N ARG A 263 11.67 -26.72 -11.49
CA ARG A 263 10.53 -25.81 -11.37
C ARG A 263 9.22 -26.58 -11.39
N LEU A 264 8.30 -26.21 -10.51
CA LEU A 264 6.88 -26.57 -10.51
C LEU A 264 6.11 -25.27 -10.26
N ALA A 265 5.45 -24.73 -11.27
CA ALA A 265 4.86 -23.40 -11.21
C ALA A 265 3.47 -23.38 -11.89
N PRO A 266 2.40 -23.04 -11.15
CA PRO A 266 1.12 -22.72 -11.77
C PRO A 266 1.19 -21.35 -12.48
N THR A 267 0.32 -21.13 -13.47
CA THR A 267 0.12 -19.81 -14.09
C THR A 267 -0.72 -18.90 -13.21
N ASP A 268 -0.64 -17.59 -13.42
CA ASP A 268 -1.35 -16.59 -12.60
C ASP A 268 -2.88 -16.70 -12.72
N ASP A 269 -3.38 -17.18 -13.85
CA ASP A 269 -4.79 -17.49 -14.08
C ASP A 269 -5.21 -18.86 -13.53
N LEU A 270 -4.27 -19.61 -12.93
CA LEU A 270 -4.42 -20.95 -12.41
C LEU A 270 -5.06 -21.93 -13.42
N ASN A 271 -4.92 -21.70 -14.73
CA ASN A 271 -5.43 -22.63 -15.74
C ASN A 271 -4.43 -23.72 -16.10
N VAL A 272 -3.14 -23.44 -15.86
CA VAL A 272 -2.03 -24.26 -16.34
C VAL A 272 -1.05 -24.49 -15.20
N LEU A 273 -0.52 -25.71 -15.14
CA LEU A 273 0.58 -26.09 -14.28
C LEU A 273 1.77 -26.50 -15.14
N ASN A 274 2.90 -25.83 -14.97
CA ASN A 274 4.15 -26.11 -15.66
C ASN A 274 5.15 -26.77 -14.73
N MET A 275 5.86 -27.76 -15.23
CA MET A 275 6.99 -28.36 -14.55
C MET A 275 8.19 -28.46 -15.47
N THR A 276 9.37 -28.22 -14.92
CA THR A 276 10.66 -28.53 -15.53
C THR A 276 11.42 -29.47 -14.59
N MET A 277 11.82 -30.62 -15.12
CA MET A 277 12.71 -31.57 -14.46
C MET A 277 14.05 -31.65 -15.20
N TYR A 278 15.11 -31.93 -14.45
CA TYR A 278 16.48 -32.05 -14.90
C TYR A 278 17.05 -33.42 -14.55
N ALA A 279 17.80 -34.01 -15.48
CA ALA A 279 18.55 -35.24 -15.29
C ALA A 279 20.04 -34.94 -15.56
N PRO A 280 20.91 -34.93 -14.54
CA PRO A 280 22.35 -34.65 -14.70
C PRO A 280 23.05 -35.68 -15.58
N ASP A 281 22.63 -36.94 -15.48
CA ASP A 281 23.04 -38.05 -16.34
C ASP A 281 21.91 -38.42 -17.34
N VAL A 282 22.27 -38.69 -18.61
CA VAL A 282 21.32 -39.07 -19.67
C VAL A 282 21.68 -40.42 -20.32
N GLU A 283 22.49 -41.25 -19.66
CA GLU A 283 22.79 -42.60 -20.18
C GLU A 283 21.55 -43.53 -20.18
N HIS A 284 20.50 -43.20 -19.43
CA HIS A 284 19.28 -43.98 -19.31
C HIS A 284 18.02 -43.20 -19.74
N ALA A 285 17.03 -43.93 -20.28
CA ALA A 285 15.76 -43.32 -20.64
C ALA A 285 14.93 -43.00 -19.38
N TRP A 286 14.40 -41.78 -19.31
CA TRP A 286 13.59 -41.31 -18.19
C TRP A 286 12.33 -40.58 -18.69
N GLY A 287 11.34 -40.38 -17.82
CA GLY A 287 10.14 -39.60 -18.11
C GLY A 287 9.80 -38.60 -17.00
N ALA A 288 9.11 -37.52 -17.35
CA ALA A 288 8.57 -36.54 -16.42
C ALA A 288 7.04 -36.56 -16.50
N GLY A 289 6.37 -36.58 -15.36
CA GLY A 289 4.92 -36.55 -15.25
C GLY A 289 4.46 -35.45 -14.30
N ILE A 290 3.36 -34.79 -14.64
CA ILE A 290 2.77 -33.72 -13.83
C ILE A 290 1.27 -33.93 -13.73
N GLN A 291 0.69 -33.61 -12.58
CA GLN A 291 -0.75 -33.59 -12.39
C GLN A 291 -1.20 -32.32 -11.68
N ALA A 292 -2.26 -31.71 -12.21
CA ALA A 292 -2.95 -30.60 -11.61
C ALA A 292 -4.31 -31.08 -11.09
N PHE A 293 -4.62 -30.77 -9.83
CA PHE A 293 -5.93 -31.02 -9.25
C PHE A 293 -6.83 -29.82 -9.58
N CYS A 294 -7.82 -30.03 -10.45
CA CYS A 294 -8.63 -28.97 -11.05
C CYS A 294 -10.06 -28.99 -10.53
N SER A 295 -10.59 -27.85 -10.11
CA SER A 295 -12.00 -27.69 -9.72
C SER A 295 -12.56 -26.35 -10.19
N GLN A 296 -13.89 -26.20 -10.20
CA GLN A 296 -14.51 -24.91 -10.43
C GLN A 296 -14.21 -23.98 -9.26
N ALA A 297 -13.61 -22.85 -9.54
CA ALA A 297 -13.24 -21.83 -8.55
C ALA A 297 -13.34 -20.46 -9.22
N ASP A 298 -13.52 -19.41 -8.43
CA ASP A 298 -13.41 -18.04 -8.92
C ASP A 298 -11.97 -17.57 -8.67
N VAL A 299 -11.21 -17.33 -9.74
CA VAL A 299 -9.82 -16.90 -9.60
C VAL A 299 -9.79 -15.45 -9.15
N GLN A 300 -9.33 -15.23 -7.93
CA GLN A 300 -8.77 -13.97 -7.51
C GLN A 300 -7.49 -13.75 -8.29
N SER A 301 -7.62 -13.06 -9.43
CA SER A 301 -6.44 -12.52 -10.10
C SER A 301 -5.70 -11.66 -9.07
N SER A 302 -4.45 -12.03 -8.78
CA SER A 302 -3.49 -10.98 -8.46
C SER A 302 -3.44 -10.15 -9.72
N PHE A 303 -3.96 -8.92 -9.68
CA PHE A 303 -3.70 -7.99 -10.76
C PHE A 303 -2.20 -8.02 -11.05
N PRO A 304 -1.76 -8.12 -12.32
CA PRO A 304 -0.55 -7.45 -12.72
C PRO A 304 -0.90 -5.95 -12.80
N LEU A 305 -1.19 -5.35 -11.65
CA LEU A 305 -0.57 -4.07 -11.41
C LEU A 305 0.91 -4.43 -11.43
N PRO A 306 1.78 -3.74 -12.17
CA PRO A 306 3.21 -3.88 -11.92
C PRO A 306 3.30 -3.66 -10.40
N LYS A 307 3.59 -4.71 -9.64
CA LYS A 307 4.03 -4.60 -8.26
C LYS A 307 5.49 -4.33 -8.48
N PRO A 308 5.86 -3.07 -8.73
CA PRO A 308 7.19 -2.84 -9.21
C PRO A 308 8.12 -3.31 -8.09
N SER A 309 9.26 -3.86 -8.48
CA SER A 309 10.31 -4.15 -7.51
C SER A 309 10.72 -2.88 -6.74
N SER A 310 10.41 -1.71 -7.31
CA SER A 310 10.62 -0.36 -6.82
C SER A 310 9.42 0.58 -7.03
N ASP A 311 8.93 1.28 -5.99
CA ASP A 311 7.89 2.31 -6.10
C ASP A 311 8.39 3.65 -5.55
N VAL A 312 8.32 4.71 -6.34
CA VAL A 312 8.56 6.10 -5.93
C VAL A 312 7.27 6.89 -6.09
N THR A 313 6.85 7.59 -5.02
CA THR A 313 5.73 8.51 -5.02
C THR A 313 6.13 9.84 -4.39
N VAL A 314 5.74 10.92 -5.06
CA VAL A 314 6.20 12.28 -4.74
C VAL A 314 5.04 13.24 -4.53
N VAL A 315 4.99 13.90 -3.37
CA VAL A 315 3.95 14.89 -3.03
C VAL A 315 4.54 16.27 -2.86
N VAL A 316 3.97 17.23 -3.59
CA VAL A 316 4.31 18.65 -3.52
C VAL A 316 3.01 19.45 -3.44
N PRO A 317 2.55 19.83 -2.23
CA PRO A 317 1.33 20.61 -2.08
C PRO A 317 1.42 21.95 -2.83
N PRO A 318 0.35 22.46 -3.45
CA PRO A 318 0.34 23.81 -4.00
C PRO A 318 0.44 24.84 -2.85
N GLU A 319 1.37 25.79 -2.92
CA GLU A 319 1.58 26.76 -1.85
C GLU A 319 1.51 28.22 -2.32
N GLN A 320 0.82 29.04 -1.52
CA GLN A 320 0.77 30.51 -1.66
C GLN A 320 1.16 31.23 -0.35
N ALA A 321 1.11 30.55 0.80
CA ALA A 321 1.47 31.10 2.12
C ALA A 321 1.92 29.99 3.08
N PRO A 322 2.80 30.29 4.06
CA PRO A 322 3.22 29.32 5.08
C PRO A 322 2.04 28.74 5.88
N LYS A 323 2.10 27.45 6.18
CA LYS A 323 1.17 26.77 7.11
C LYS A 323 1.69 26.86 8.53
N ALA A 324 0.80 26.95 9.51
CA ALA A 324 1.12 27.00 10.94
C ALA A 324 0.70 25.70 11.62
N ASN A 325 1.43 25.30 12.67
CA ASN A 325 1.06 24.16 13.51
C ASN A 325 0.26 24.58 14.75
N SER A 326 -0.36 23.58 15.38
CA SER A 326 -0.92 23.67 16.72
C SER A 326 0.17 23.26 17.74
N PRO A 327 0.69 24.19 18.57
CA PRO A 327 1.83 23.91 19.44
C PRO A 327 1.46 23.08 20.67
N GLY A 328 2.31 22.15 21.06
CA GLY A 328 2.14 21.28 22.21
C GLY A 328 1.69 19.86 21.86
N VAL A 329 1.43 19.59 20.58
CA VAL A 329 1.03 18.28 20.07
C VAL A 329 1.60 17.93 18.70
N TRP A 330 1.52 16.64 18.38
CA TRP A 330 1.78 16.11 17.06
C TRP A 330 0.53 16.24 16.19
N VAL A 331 0.67 16.94 15.07
CA VAL A 331 -0.38 17.03 14.05
C VAL A 331 0.19 16.71 12.68
N ASP A 332 -0.66 16.29 11.74
CA ASP A 332 -0.23 16.04 10.35
C ASP A 332 0.27 17.34 9.71
N VAL A 333 1.38 17.27 8.97
CA VAL A 333 1.84 18.38 8.14
C VAL A 333 0.91 18.47 6.94
N PRO A 334 0.18 19.59 6.72
CA PRO A 334 -0.88 19.63 5.72
C PRO A 334 -0.39 19.21 4.32
N GLY A 335 -1.03 18.22 3.70
CA GLY A 335 -0.67 17.79 2.35
C GLY A 335 0.63 16.98 2.23
N LEU A 336 1.31 16.60 3.32
CA LEU A 336 2.42 15.64 3.27
C LEU A 336 1.96 14.23 3.67
N THR A 337 1.07 13.69 2.86
CA THR A 337 0.55 12.32 3.00
C THR A 337 0.47 11.68 1.64
N THR A 338 0.77 10.38 1.51
CA THR A 338 0.63 9.64 0.25
C THR A 338 0.39 8.16 0.48
N ALA A 339 0.13 7.42 -0.60
CA ALA A 339 0.19 5.96 -0.62
C ALA A 339 1.37 5.47 -1.47
N VAL A 340 1.94 4.32 -1.11
CA VAL A 340 3.02 3.64 -1.85
C VAL A 340 2.79 2.13 -1.82
N TYR A 341 3.21 1.41 -2.86
CA TYR A 341 3.22 -0.06 -2.85
C TYR A 341 4.59 -0.62 -2.51
N THR A 342 4.59 -1.69 -1.74
CA THR A 342 5.79 -2.48 -1.44
C THR A 342 5.55 -3.94 -1.81
N VAL A 343 6.64 -4.63 -2.12
CA VAL A 343 6.68 -6.09 -2.07
C VAL A 343 7.24 -6.56 -0.73
N SER A 344 7.03 -7.83 -0.40
CA SER A 344 7.44 -8.38 0.89
C SER A 344 8.96 -8.27 1.06
N GLY A 345 9.40 -7.74 2.19
CA GLY A 345 10.83 -7.54 2.50
C GLY A 345 11.42 -6.24 1.95
N ALA A 346 10.63 -5.39 1.27
CA ALA A 346 11.14 -4.13 0.73
C ALA A 346 11.63 -3.17 1.84
N THR A 347 12.60 -2.33 1.50
CA THR A 347 12.96 -1.14 2.25
C THR A 347 12.07 0.00 1.78
N LEU A 348 11.53 0.80 2.70
CA LEU A 348 10.80 2.04 2.40
C LEU A 348 11.51 3.21 3.07
N THR A 349 11.73 4.28 2.32
CA THR A 349 12.30 5.53 2.81
C THR A 349 11.40 6.71 2.45
N ALA A 350 11.39 7.72 3.30
CA ALA A 350 10.62 8.94 3.13
C ALA A 350 11.53 10.14 3.40
N THR A 351 11.76 10.96 2.38
CA THR A 351 12.55 12.20 2.49
C THR A 351 11.62 13.38 2.55
N VAL A 352 11.73 14.17 3.63
CA VAL A 352 10.96 15.40 3.83
C VAL A 352 11.88 16.59 3.64
N SER A 353 11.61 17.43 2.65
CA SER A 353 12.31 18.71 2.43
C SER A 353 11.32 19.86 2.60
N ALA A 354 11.65 20.88 3.40
CA ALA A 354 10.75 22.01 3.61
C ALA A 354 11.45 23.25 4.15
N GLU A 355 10.85 24.42 3.94
CA GLU A 355 11.23 25.68 4.59
C GLU A 355 10.56 25.81 5.95
N ILE A 356 11.32 26.18 6.99
CA ILE A 356 10.81 26.30 8.37
C ILE A 356 10.95 27.73 8.90
N TYR A 357 9.82 28.37 9.17
CA TYR A 357 9.70 29.77 9.59
C TYR A 357 9.37 29.91 11.08
N THR A 358 10.32 29.57 11.94
CA THR A 358 10.21 29.82 13.38
C THR A 358 11.58 30.00 14.02
N VAL A 359 11.62 30.53 15.24
CA VAL A 359 12.84 30.63 16.06
C VAL A 359 12.92 29.55 17.13
N ASN A 360 11.83 28.79 17.29
CA ASN A 360 11.69 27.73 18.27
C ASN A 360 12.09 26.37 17.67
N SER A 361 12.23 25.37 18.53
CA SER A 361 12.45 24.00 18.07
C SER A 361 11.20 23.45 17.38
N VAL A 362 11.43 22.67 16.32
CA VAL A 362 10.40 21.94 15.59
C VAL A 362 10.89 20.53 15.41
N TRP A 363 10.02 19.56 15.67
CA TRP A 363 10.28 18.15 15.47
C TRP A 363 9.41 17.61 14.34
N LEU A 364 9.96 16.70 13.55
CA LEU A 364 9.25 15.96 12.52
C LEU A 364 9.35 14.46 12.79
N ARG A 365 8.30 13.74 12.41
CA ARG A 365 8.29 12.28 12.34
C ARG A 365 7.51 11.81 11.12
N VAL A 366 7.83 10.60 10.66
CA VAL A 366 7.10 9.94 9.58
C VAL A 366 6.38 8.72 10.14
N LEU A 367 5.14 8.50 9.70
CA LEU A 367 4.32 7.35 10.05
C LEU A 367 4.06 6.54 8.79
N VAL A 368 4.16 5.22 8.91
CA VAL A 368 3.77 4.24 7.89
C VAL A 368 2.68 3.37 8.50
N ASP A 369 1.47 3.46 7.95
CA ASP A 369 0.23 2.85 8.48
C ASP A 369 -0.05 3.22 9.94
N GLY A 370 0.22 4.47 10.31
CA GLY A 370 0.08 4.96 11.69
C GLY A 370 1.22 4.57 12.64
N GLY A 371 2.19 3.74 12.20
CA GLY A 371 3.38 3.40 12.97
C GLY A 371 4.56 4.32 12.67
N VAL A 372 5.18 4.90 13.71
CA VAL A 372 6.36 5.78 13.57
C VAL A 372 7.54 5.02 12.97
N THR A 373 8.25 5.64 12.02
CA THR A 373 9.45 5.10 11.36
C THR A 373 10.73 5.42 12.13
N SER A 374 11.88 4.95 11.64
CA SER A 374 13.20 5.28 12.21
C SER A 374 13.91 6.32 11.34
N PRO A 375 14.61 7.31 11.93
CA PRO A 375 14.55 7.66 13.35
C PRO A 375 13.17 8.26 13.69
N SER A 376 12.69 8.09 14.91
CA SER A 376 11.33 8.47 15.33
C SER A 376 11.06 9.98 15.26
N ASP A 377 11.50 10.73 16.27
CA ASP A 377 11.18 12.15 16.43
C ASP A 377 12.43 13.00 16.21
N VAL A 378 12.65 13.44 14.97
CA VAL A 378 13.83 14.22 14.59
C VAL A 378 13.62 15.68 14.96
N ALA A 379 14.57 16.28 15.71
CA ALA A 379 14.59 17.73 15.93
C ALA A 379 14.97 18.46 14.63
N TYR A 380 14.00 18.59 13.73
CA TYR A 380 14.16 19.16 12.41
C TYR A 380 14.74 20.57 12.47
N ARG A 381 14.32 21.37 13.45
CA ARG A 381 14.93 22.67 13.79
C ARG A 381 15.16 22.75 15.30
N LEU A 382 16.27 23.35 15.73
CA LEU A 382 16.51 23.67 17.14
C LEU A 382 16.30 25.16 17.43
N ALA A 383 15.81 25.45 18.65
CA ALA A 383 15.65 26.81 19.13
C ALA A 383 16.99 27.56 19.18
N GLY A 384 16.97 28.84 18.82
CA GLY A 384 18.16 29.69 18.83
C GLY A 384 19.15 29.45 17.69
N ALA A 385 18.90 28.49 16.80
CA ALA A 385 19.60 28.38 15.52
C ALA A 385 19.38 29.65 14.69
N GLU A 386 20.42 30.10 13.98
CA GLU A 386 20.27 31.11 12.92
C GLU A 386 19.14 30.68 11.97
N PHE A 387 18.33 31.62 11.53
CA PHE A 387 17.28 31.32 10.56
C PHE A 387 17.96 30.84 9.26
N ASP A 388 17.59 29.68 8.74
CA ASP A 388 18.39 28.98 7.72
C ASP A 388 17.56 28.31 6.61
N GLY A 389 16.38 28.85 6.30
CA GLY A 389 15.60 28.45 5.11
C GLY A 389 15.19 26.98 5.09
N THR A 390 15.62 26.24 4.05
CA THR A 390 15.21 24.85 3.80
C THR A 390 15.95 23.83 4.67
N ARG A 391 15.29 22.73 5.00
CA ARG A 391 15.89 21.58 5.65
C ARG A 391 15.46 20.32 4.93
N SER A 392 16.20 19.24 5.12
CA SER A 392 15.85 17.93 4.58
C SER A 392 16.32 16.83 5.51
N PHE A 393 15.52 15.77 5.64
CA PHE A 393 15.84 14.59 6.43
C PHE A 393 15.17 13.35 5.84
N THR A 394 15.87 12.22 5.83
CA THR A 394 15.34 10.93 5.35
C THR A 394 15.04 9.98 6.51
N PHE A 395 13.80 9.51 6.54
CA PHE A 395 13.28 8.50 7.45
C PHE A 395 13.15 7.16 6.72
N GLY A 396 13.05 6.05 7.42
CA GLY A 396 12.82 4.76 6.77
C GLY A 396 12.32 3.64 7.67
N ARG A 397 11.86 2.58 7.00
CA ARG A 397 11.40 1.33 7.60
C ARG A 397 11.80 0.19 6.68
N GLU A 398 12.39 -0.83 7.26
CA GLU A 398 12.86 -2.01 6.53
C GLU A 398 11.89 -3.18 6.72
N SER A 399 12.02 -4.20 5.87
CA SER A 399 11.22 -5.44 5.94
C SER A 399 9.71 -5.19 5.84
N MET A 400 9.32 -4.30 4.93
CA MET A 400 7.91 -3.97 4.70
C MET A 400 7.12 -5.20 4.25
N PRO A 401 5.88 -5.41 4.76
CA PRO A 401 4.95 -6.37 4.17
C PRO A 401 4.68 -6.04 2.70
N ALA A 402 4.21 -7.02 1.92
CA ALA A 402 3.69 -6.71 0.59
C ALA A 402 2.33 -6.02 0.71
N GLY A 403 2.11 -4.95 -0.05
CA GLY A 403 0.82 -4.26 -0.06
C GLY A 403 0.95 -2.77 -0.31
N LYS A 404 -0.19 -2.08 -0.21
CA LYS A 404 -0.24 -0.62 -0.19
C LYS A 404 -0.05 -0.14 1.24
N HIS A 405 0.76 0.89 1.42
CA HIS A 405 1.03 1.54 2.70
C HIS A 405 0.71 3.02 2.64
N ILE A 406 0.16 3.57 3.72
CA ILE A 406 -0.09 5.02 3.87
C ILE A 406 1.09 5.65 4.60
N VAL A 407 1.69 6.68 3.99
CA VAL A 407 2.81 7.44 4.57
C VAL A 407 2.33 8.84 4.95
N GLN A 408 2.51 9.22 6.21
CA GLN A 408 2.10 10.51 6.77
C GLN A 408 3.27 11.20 7.45
N VAL A 409 3.40 12.52 7.30
CA VAL A 409 4.38 13.33 8.04
C VAL A 409 3.66 14.10 9.14
N GLN A 410 4.20 14.06 10.35
CA GLN A 410 3.71 14.86 11.48
C GLN A 410 4.78 15.81 11.98
N TRP A 411 4.34 16.92 12.56
CA TRP A 411 5.20 17.93 13.20
C TRP A 411 4.75 18.30 14.61
N TYR A 412 5.69 18.72 15.42
CA TYR A 412 5.50 19.16 16.79
C TYR A 412 6.34 20.42 17.08
N SER A 413 5.80 21.29 17.91
CA SER A 413 6.55 22.36 18.59
C SER A 413 6.05 22.48 20.02
N ASN A 414 6.83 23.09 20.92
CA ASN A 414 6.40 23.20 22.32
C ASN A 414 5.16 24.08 22.46
N SER A 415 4.38 23.87 23.54
CA SER A 415 3.20 24.69 23.84
C SER A 415 3.51 26.19 23.79
N GLY A 416 2.65 26.96 23.12
CA GLY A 416 2.81 28.40 22.89
C GLY A 416 3.85 28.80 21.83
N GLN A 417 4.55 27.85 21.21
CA GLN A 417 5.61 28.10 20.22
C GLN A 417 5.16 27.72 18.81
N VAL A 418 4.41 28.60 18.14
CA VAL A 418 3.96 28.34 16.75
C VAL A 418 5.15 28.14 15.81
N ALA A 419 5.15 27.00 15.13
CA ALA A 419 6.00 26.70 14.00
C ALA A 419 5.25 26.99 12.69
N ARG A 420 6.00 27.39 11.66
CA ARG A 420 5.45 27.56 10.32
C ARG A 420 6.31 26.82 9.31
N ILE A 421 5.68 26.23 8.31
CA ILE A 421 6.31 25.46 7.24
C ILE A 421 5.82 25.95 5.89
N ARG A 422 6.72 25.96 4.91
CA ARG A 422 6.42 26.30 3.51
C ARG A 422 7.23 25.40 2.58
N ASP A 423 6.88 25.44 1.30
CA ASP A 423 7.59 24.86 0.16
C ASP A 423 8.08 23.46 0.48
N ARG A 424 7.11 22.61 0.82
CA ARG A 424 7.34 21.28 1.37
C ARG A 424 7.16 20.19 0.32
N THR A 425 8.07 19.22 0.38
CA THR A 425 8.10 18.06 -0.50
C THR A 425 8.24 16.81 0.35
N LEU A 426 7.43 15.80 0.05
CA LEU A 426 7.58 14.43 0.53
C LEU A 426 7.91 13.54 -0.67
N SER A 427 9.09 12.92 -0.67
CA SER A 427 9.41 11.82 -1.58
C SER A 427 9.42 10.51 -0.80
N VAL A 428 8.66 9.51 -1.27
CA VAL A 428 8.63 8.16 -0.70
C VAL A 428 9.17 7.20 -1.74
N HIS A 429 10.20 6.45 -1.38
CA HIS A 429 10.83 5.46 -2.23
C HIS A 429 10.83 4.12 -1.51
N SER A 430 10.32 3.09 -2.17
CA SER A 430 10.42 1.72 -1.72
C SER A 430 11.10 0.85 -2.77
N GLU A 431 11.91 -0.10 -2.33
CA GLU A 431 12.56 -1.06 -3.24
C GLU A 431 12.85 -2.38 -2.55
N ALA A 432 12.78 -3.45 -3.32
CA ALA A 432 13.19 -4.80 -2.92
C ALA A 432 14.50 -5.22 -3.59
N GLY A 433 15.00 -6.40 -3.24
CA GLY A 433 16.25 -6.93 -3.82
C GLY A 433 17.52 -6.26 -3.31
N GLY A 434 17.42 -5.27 -2.41
CA GLY A 434 18.57 -4.65 -1.73
C GLY A 434 19.19 -3.45 -2.45
N ALA A 435 18.63 -3.01 -3.59
CA ALA A 435 19.08 -1.81 -4.31
C ALA A 435 18.79 -0.51 -3.54
N LEU A 436 17.79 -0.52 -2.65
CA LEU A 436 17.59 0.50 -1.61
C LEU A 436 17.93 -0.09 -0.24
N ALA A 437 18.86 0.56 0.46
CA ALA A 437 19.23 0.21 1.82
C ALA A 437 19.11 1.44 2.72
N HIS A 438 18.62 1.23 3.94
CA HIS A 438 18.47 2.29 4.92
C HIS A 438 18.95 1.82 6.29
N VAL A 439 19.60 2.71 7.04
CA VAL A 439 19.88 2.51 8.44
C VAL A 439 19.79 3.85 9.17
N ALA A 440 19.20 3.84 10.35
CA ALA A 440 19.10 5.00 11.21
C ALA A 440 19.38 4.63 12.67
N ALA A 441 19.89 5.60 13.42
CA ALA A 441 20.13 5.49 14.84
C ALA A 441 19.61 6.74 15.57
N GLU A 442 18.92 6.52 16.69
CA GLU A 442 18.14 7.54 17.40
C GLU A 442 18.90 8.17 18.58
N SER A 443 18.47 9.40 18.92
CA SER A 443 18.36 10.02 20.26
C SER A 443 19.60 10.16 21.17
N ASP A 444 20.76 9.58 20.84
CA ASP A 444 22.00 9.84 21.56
C ASP A 444 22.95 10.79 20.79
N PHE A 445 23.31 11.91 21.43
CA PHE A 445 24.37 12.76 20.89
C PHE A 445 25.71 12.04 20.97
N ARG A 446 26.26 11.70 19.82
CA ARG A 446 27.65 11.28 19.66
C ARG A 446 28.53 12.52 19.56
N VAL A 447 29.66 12.51 20.25
CA VAL A 447 30.61 13.61 20.26
C VAL A 447 31.87 13.20 19.51
N LYS A 448 32.31 14.04 18.57
CA LYS A 448 33.57 13.90 17.85
C LYS A 448 34.44 15.12 18.13
N SER A 449 35.73 14.91 18.39
CA SER A 449 36.67 15.99 18.76
C SER A 449 38.08 15.82 18.17
N SER A 450 38.22 15.02 17.11
CA SER A 450 39.52 14.76 16.50
C SER A 450 39.46 14.81 14.97
N LEU A 451 40.59 15.16 14.37
CA LEU A 451 40.83 15.21 12.92
C LEU A 451 40.90 13.83 12.25
N ALA A 452 40.95 12.75 13.03
CA ALA A 452 41.00 11.40 12.49
C ALA A 452 39.63 11.03 11.90
N TRP A 453 39.61 10.58 10.66
CA TRP A 453 38.41 10.01 10.06
C TRP A 453 38.02 8.72 10.77
N GLU A 454 36.75 8.61 11.14
CA GLU A 454 36.16 7.40 11.69
C GLU A 454 34.72 7.26 11.18
N ASN A 455 34.18 6.04 11.17
CA ASN A 455 32.79 5.83 10.80
C ASN A 455 31.90 6.52 11.83
N VAL A 456 30.87 7.20 11.33
CA VAL A 456 29.76 7.65 12.16
C VAL A 456 29.15 6.40 12.81
N PRO A 457 29.01 6.37 14.15
CA PRO A 457 28.48 5.19 14.84
C PRO A 457 27.14 4.74 14.25
N ASP A 458 26.97 3.42 14.11
CA ASP A 458 25.72 2.77 13.70
C ASP A 458 25.24 3.07 12.26
N LEU A 459 26.03 3.80 11.46
CA LEU A 459 25.72 4.12 10.06
C LEU A 459 26.59 3.35 9.07
N THR A 460 26.42 2.03 9.04
CA THR A 460 27.01 1.15 8.02
C THR A 460 25.95 0.20 7.49
N ARG A 461 25.87 0.05 6.17
CA ARG A 461 24.88 -0.80 5.52
C ARG A 461 25.42 -1.44 4.24
N THR A 462 24.89 -2.61 3.91
CA THR A 462 25.13 -3.24 2.60
C THR A 462 24.00 -2.85 1.66
N VAL A 463 24.36 -2.40 0.46
CA VAL A 463 23.45 -2.21 -0.68
C VAL A 463 23.81 -3.21 -1.76
N PHE A 464 22.84 -3.68 -2.53
CA PHE A 464 23.08 -4.53 -3.70
C PHE A 464 22.91 -3.71 -4.98
N ALA A 465 23.98 -3.52 -5.73
CA ALA A 465 23.92 -2.91 -7.06
C ALA A 465 23.50 -3.97 -8.07
N PRO A 466 22.31 -3.86 -8.71
CA PRO A 466 21.82 -4.88 -9.64
C PRO A 466 22.64 -4.93 -10.93
N SER A 467 23.28 -3.81 -11.30
CA SER A 467 24.12 -3.68 -12.48
C SER A 467 25.29 -2.73 -12.21
N HIS A 468 26.22 -2.63 -13.16
CA HIS A 468 27.29 -1.63 -13.10
C HIS A 468 26.70 -0.23 -13.24
N GLY A 469 26.90 0.64 -12.25
CA GLY A 469 26.26 1.95 -12.22
C GLY A 469 26.68 2.83 -11.05
N ASN A 470 25.91 3.89 -10.81
CA ASN A 470 26.19 4.85 -9.75
C ASN A 470 25.40 4.53 -8.49
N ILE A 471 25.95 4.92 -7.33
CA ILE A 471 25.29 4.79 -6.03
C ILE A 471 25.08 6.19 -5.44
N LYS A 472 23.81 6.55 -5.22
CA LYS A 472 23.37 7.75 -4.47
C LYS A 472 23.38 7.41 -2.98
N ILE A 473 24.06 8.23 -2.18
CA ILE A 473 24.22 8.04 -0.73
C ILE A 473 23.72 9.30 -0.04
N THR A 474 22.60 9.23 0.67
CA THR A 474 22.05 10.36 1.42
C THR A 474 22.39 10.19 2.89
N PHE A 475 23.10 11.16 3.45
CA PHE A 475 23.39 11.23 4.87
C PHE A 475 22.56 12.34 5.50
N SER A 476 21.72 12.00 6.48
CA SER A 476 20.95 12.95 7.29
C SER A 476 21.36 12.88 8.75
N GLY A 477 21.34 14.01 9.46
CA GLY A 477 21.73 14.08 10.85
C GLY A 477 21.20 15.30 11.59
N LEU A 478 20.86 15.14 12.87
CA LEU A 478 20.67 16.25 13.79
C LEU A 478 22.04 16.73 14.28
N THR A 479 22.46 17.90 13.84
CA THR A 479 23.75 18.46 14.24
C THR A 479 23.59 19.59 15.24
N THR A 480 24.53 19.65 16.19
CA THR A 480 24.83 20.87 16.93
C THR A 480 26.34 21.07 16.91
N ASN A 481 26.77 22.20 16.37
CA ASN A 481 28.17 22.54 16.31
C ASN A 481 28.44 23.77 17.17
N SER A 482 29.52 23.73 17.96
CA SER A 482 29.85 24.82 18.88
C SER A 482 31.28 25.34 18.73
N SER A 483 32.19 24.62 18.05
CA SER A 483 33.62 24.99 18.10
C SER A 483 34.54 24.43 17.00
N GLY A 484 34.15 23.44 16.21
CA GLY A 484 35.01 22.86 15.14
C GLY A 484 34.27 22.75 13.81
N LYS A 485 34.98 22.59 12.69
CA LYS A 485 34.35 22.35 11.40
C LYS A 485 34.05 20.85 11.24
N PHE A 486 32.79 20.51 11.01
CA PHE A 486 32.34 19.15 10.73
C PHE A 486 32.58 18.82 9.25
N LEU A 487 33.49 17.89 8.99
CA LEU A 487 33.70 17.27 7.69
C LEU A 487 33.02 15.91 7.65
N ALA A 488 32.31 15.61 6.55
CA ALA A 488 31.70 14.32 6.29
C ALA A 488 32.10 13.78 4.92
N ARG A 489 32.20 12.45 4.80
CA ARG A 489 32.40 11.75 3.52
C ARG A 489 31.69 10.40 3.54
N ALA A 490 31.21 9.93 2.41
CA ALA A 490 30.73 8.57 2.28
C ALA A 490 31.90 7.61 1.97
N MET A 491 31.73 6.34 2.27
CA MET A 491 32.66 5.25 1.97
C MET A 491 31.90 4.19 1.20
N VAL A 492 32.45 3.68 0.11
CA VAL A 492 31.94 2.50 -0.62
C VAL A 492 33.09 1.51 -0.73
N ASP A 493 32.95 0.34 -0.12
CA ASP A 493 33.98 -0.72 -0.05
C ASP A 493 35.33 -0.21 0.46
N GLY A 494 35.28 0.62 1.51
CA GLY A 494 36.46 1.24 2.10
C GLY A 494 37.11 2.35 1.25
N GLN A 495 36.53 2.68 0.09
CA GLN A 495 36.97 3.80 -0.72
C GLN A 495 36.16 5.05 -0.39
N PRO A 496 36.82 6.16 -0.02
CA PRO A 496 36.12 7.39 0.30
C PRO A 496 35.53 8.02 -0.97
N THR A 497 34.35 8.61 -0.83
CA THR A 497 33.92 9.74 -1.67
C THR A 497 34.62 10.99 -1.16
N GLU A 498 34.22 12.11 -1.73
CA GLU A 498 34.86 13.39 -1.48
C GLU A 498 34.36 13.99 -0.16
N ASP A 499 35.22 14.82 0.44
CA ASP A 499 35.00 15.41 1.76
C ASP A 499 34.14 16.67 1.64
N VAL A 500 33.09 16.78 2.45
CA VAL A 500 32.15 17.91 2.44
C VAL A 500 32.16 18.60 3.79
N ILE A 501 32.13 19.93 3.77
CA ILE A 501 31.84 20.76 4.94
C ILE A 501 30.36 20.61 5.27
N PHE A 502 30.07 19.68 6.18
CA PHE A 502 28.71 19.44 6.63
C PHE A 502 28.20 20.60 7.49
N GLU A 503 29.07 21.16 8.34
CA GLU A 503 28.75 22.36 9.15
C GLU A 503 30.04 23.04 9.66
N ASP A 504 30.20 24.34 9.40
CA ASP A 504 31.21 25.19 10.05
C ASP A 504 30.84 25.51 11.51
N PRO A 505 31.81 25.89 12.37
CA PRO A 505 31.51 26.31 13.72
C PRO A 505 30.65 27.59 13.72
N GLY A 506 29.48 27.53 14.35
CA GLY A 506 28.47 28.60 14.39
C GLY A 506 27.14 28.07 14.93
N VAL A 507 26.14 28.93 15.14
CA VAL A 507 24.84 28.52 15.73
C VAL A 507 23.89 28.02 14.64
N VAL A 508 24.17 26.86 14.05
CA VAL A 508 23.41 26.29 12.91
C VAL A 508 22.82 24.92 13.28
N GLY A 509 22.10 24.84 14.41
CA GLY A 509 21.55 23.57 14.92
C GLY A 509 20.29 23.06 14.20
N GLY A 510 20.12 21.73 14.15
CA GLY A 510 18.92 21.03 13.66
C GLY A 510 19.24 19.97 12.60
N ALA A 511 18.22 19.54 11.85
CA ALA A 511 18.38 18.57 10.76
C ALA A 511 19.19 19.14 9.59
N ARG A 512 20.14 18.34 9.11
CA ARG A 512 20.97 18.56 7.92
C ARG A 512 20.97 17.31 7.08
N SER A 513 21.15 17.48 5.77
CA SER A 513 21.32 16.37 4.85
C SER A 513 22.27 16.76 3.72
N TYR A 514 23.03 15.78 3.24
CA TYR A 514 23.86 15.90 2.04
C TYR A 514 23.82 14.61 1.23
N VAL A 515 23.94 14.74 -0.09
CA VAL A 515 24.00 13.60 -1.02
C VAL A 515 25.43 13.42 -1.54
N PHE A 516 25.98 12.23 -1.33
CA PHE A 516 27.22 11.80 -1.97
C PHE A 516 26.87 10.88 -3.15
N VAL A 517 27.75 10.83 -4.15
CA VAL A 517 27.63 9.87 -5.23
C VAL A 517 28.95 9.15 -5.44
N ARG A 518 28.87 7.83 -5.53
CA ARG A 518 29.97 7.00 -6.01
C ARG A 518 29.66 6.56 -7.44
N LYS A 519 30.55 6.91 -8.36
CA LYS A 519 30.42 6.56 -9.77
C LYS A 519 31.04 5.21 -10.09
N ASP A 520 30.59 4.61 -11.18
CA ASP A 520 31.22 3.44 -11.81
C ASP A 520 31.37 2.22 -10.86
N VAL A 521 30.38 1.97 -10.01
CA VAL A 521 30.37 0.86 -9.04
C VAL A 521 29.93 -0.43 -9.72
N GLY A 522 30.67 -1.52 -9.47
CA GLY A 522 30.37 -2.87 -9.97
C GLY A 522 28.96 -3.35 -9.63
N ALA A 523 28.48 -4.38 -10.33
CA ALA A 523 27.30 -5.11 -9.88
C ALA A 523 27.66 -5.98 -8.65
N GLY A 524 26.73 -6.16 -7.73
CA GLY A 524 26.88 -6.99 -6.53
C GLY A 524 26.71 -6.23 -5.21
N PRO A 525 27.03 -6.88 -4.08
CA PRO A 525 26.92 -6.26 -2.77
C PRO A 525 28.06 -5.27 -2.51
N HIS A 526 27.72 -4.10 -1.98
CA HIS A 526 28.67 -3.04 -1.61
C HIS A 526 28.44 -2.61 -0.16
N THR A 527 29.52 -2.47 0.60
CA THR A 527 29.46 -1.94 1.97
C THR A 527 29.58 -0.43 1.94
N VAL A 528 28.58 0.25 2.47
CA VAL A 528 28.50 1.71 2.51
C VAL A 528 28.49 2.21 3.95
N ALA A 529 29.28 3.24 4.21
CA ALA A 529 29.31 3.92 5.51
C ALA A 529 29.48 5.43 5.31
N VAL A 530 29.23 6.20 6.36
CA VAL A 530 29.60 7.63 6.41
C VAL A 530 30.70 7.79 7.45
N GLN A 531 31.72 8.57 7.12
CA GLN A 531 32.76 8.99 8.05
C GLN A 531 32.64 10.46 8.40
N TRP A 532 33.06 10.79 9.62
CA TRP A 532 33.12 12.15 10.13
C TRP A 532 34.54 12.50 10.63
N SER A 533 34.88 13.77 10.52
CA SER A 533 36.10 14.36 11.07
C SER A 533 35.82 15.78 11.58
N VAL A 534 36.60 16.21 12.57
CA VAL A 534 36.52 17.57 13.11
C VAL A 534 37.81 18.31 12.84
N ASP A 535 37.74 19.33 12.00
CA ASP A 535 38.79 20.32 11.83
C ASP A 535 38.69 21.36 12.97
N PRO A 536 39.61 21.36 13.95
CA PRO A 536 39.53 22.26 15.10
C PRO A 536 39.84 23.72 14.74
N GLY A 537 40.36 23.98 13.52
CA GLY A 537 40.85 25.29 13.13
C GLY A 537 41.82 25.84 14.16
N THR A 538 41.44 26.95 14.80
CA THR A 538 42.25 27.63 15.83
C THR A 538 41.79 27.35 17.27
N ILE A 539 40.77 26.50 17.48
CA ILE A 539 40.16 26.25 18.80
C ILE A 539 40.61 24.86 19.31
N PRO A 540 41.52 24.78 20.29
CA PRO A 540 41.93 23.50 20.88
C PRO A 540 40.74 22.80 21.58
N GLY A 541 40.58 21.50 21.34
CA GLY A 541 39.48 20.72 21.93
C GLY A 541 38.12 20.93 21.28
N ALA A 542 38.09 21.53 20.08
CA ALA A 542 36.88 21.67 19.28
C ALA A 542 36.14 20.33 19.12
N SER A 543 34.81 20.39 19.21
CA SER A 543 33.97 19.21 19.07
C SER A 543 32.65 19.51 18.37
N ILE A 544 32.11 18.47 17.75
CA ILE A 544 30.79 18.45 17.11
C ILE A 544 29.92 17.43 17.82
N ARG A 545 28.60 17.61 17.77
CA ARG A 545 27.64 16.63 18.26
C ARG A 545 26.66 16.25 17.16
N LEU A 546 26.42 14.96 17.02
CA LEU A 546 25.50 14.38 16.05
C LEU A 546 24.52 13.46 16.78
N ALA A 547 23.23 13.68 16.61
CA ALA A 547 22.14 12.79 17.02
C ALA A 547 21.28 12.48 15.79
N ASP A 548 20.20 11.70 15.97
CA ASP A 548 19.19 11.34 14.95
C ASP A 548 19.77 11.26 13.55
N ARG A 549 20.48 10.17 13.30
CA ARG A 549 21.38 10.02 12.17
C ARG A 549 20.86 8.92 11.25
N ALA A 550 20.86 9.18 9.96
CA ALA A 550 20.35 8.26 8.97
C ALA A 550 21.27 8.20 7.74
N LEU A 551 21.41 6.99 7.21
CA LEU A 551 22.11 6.67 5.97
C LEU A 551 21.13 5.94 5.06
N THR A 552 20.85 6.54 3.91
CA THR A 552 20.08 5.93 2.83
C THR A 552 20.97 5.75 1.61
N VAL A 553 20.94 4.57 1.03
CA VAL A 553 21.77 4.21 -0.12
C VAL A 553 20.88 3.66 -1.21
N PHE A 554 20.96 4.24 -2.40
CA PHE A 554 20.25 3.79 -3.58
C PHE A 554 21.25 3.48 -4.69
N ALA A 555 21.30 2.22 -5.12
CA ALA A 555 22.04 1.77 -6.28
C ALA A 555 21.09 1.74 -7.48
N SER A 556 21.46 2.41 -8.58
CA SER A 556 20.59 2.49 -9.76
C SER A 556 20.18 1.10 -10.26
N PRO A 557 18.91 0.89 -10.64
CA PRO A 557 18.55 -0.26 -11.46
C PRO A 557 19.29 -0.20 -12.81
N GLU A 558 19.42 -1.36 -13.44
CA GLU A 558 19.84 -1.48 -14.84
C GLU A 558 18.86 -0.65 -15.69
N PHE A 559 19.34 0.17 -16.64
CA PHE A 559 18.51 1.10 -17.45
C PHE A 559 17.28 0.37 -18.03
N THR A 560 16.16 0.44 -17.33
CA THR A 560 14.91 -0.27 -17.61
C THR A 560 13.76 0.70 -17.41
N ASP A 561 12.57 0.32 -17.86
CA ASP A 561 11.34 1.09 -17.65
C ASP A 561 11.01 1.32 -16.15
N GLU A 562 11.78 0.74 -15.21
CA GLU A 562 11.59 0.86 -13.76
C GLU A 562 12.32 2.08 -13.13
N GLY A 563 13.16 2.80 -13.90
CA GLY A 563 13.77 4.05 -13.47
C GLY A 563 15.28 4.16 -13.69
N GLY A 564 15.87 5.25 -13.21
CA GLY A 564 17.32 5.46 -13.33
C GLY A 564 17.87 6.55 -12.40
N LEU A 565 19.20 6.51 -12.21
CA LEU A 565 19.96 7.53 -11.50
C LEU A 565 20.92 8.24 -12.44
N VAL A 566 20.83 9.56 -12.50
CA VAL A 566 21.84 10.40 -13.16
C VAL A 566 22.29 11.49 -12.21
N GLU A 567 23.59 11.72 -12.12
CA GLU A 567 24.12 12.78 -11.27
C GLU A 567 25.11 13.70 -11.97
N SER A 568 25.25 14.88 -11.40
CA SER A 568 26.35 15.80 -11.66
C SER A 568 26.85 16.30 -10.32
N ALA A 569 28.14 16.12 -10.06
CA ALA A 569 28.79 16.54 -8.82
C ALA A 569 30.04 17.33 -9.18
N SER A 570 30.28 18.42 -8.44
CA SER A 570 31.42 19.31 -8.64
C SER A 570 32.04 19.71 -7.33
N GLN A 571 33.37 19.73 -7.31
CA GLN A 571 34.18 20.07 -6.14
C GLN A 571 35.11 21.24 -6.38
N GLY A 572 35.45 21.91 -5.28
CA GLY A 572 36.62 22.78 -5.16
C GLY A 572 36.39 24.25 -5.48
N SER A 573 35.92 24.60 -6.68
CA SER A 573 35.76 26.02 -7.04
C SER A 573 34.46 26.59 -6.47
N ARG A 574 34.58 27.39 -5.42
CA ARG A 574 33.46 28.16 -4.86
C ARG A 574 32.88 29.11 -5.91
N GLN A 575 31.55 29.11 -6.04
CA GLN A 575 30.82 30.07 -6.87
C GLN A 575 30.22 31.16 -5.99
N THR A 576 30.44 32.42 -6.35
CA THR A 576 29.78 33.56 -5.69
C THR A 576 28.58 34.02 -6.51
N VAL A 577 27.42 34.15 -5.86
CA VAL A 577 26.18 34.66 -6.44
C VAL A 577 25.83 35.98 -5.77
N THR A 578 25.71 37.05 -6.55
CA THR A 578 25.40 38.43 -6.08
C THR A 578 24.24 39.07 -6.85
N SER A 579 23.62 38.31 -7.75
CA SER A 579 22.61 38.78 -8.69
C SER A 579 21.20 38.50 -8.17
N THR A 580 20.31 39.49 -8.29
CA THR A 580 18.86 39.34 -8.10
C THR A 580 18.19 38.61 -9.26
N SER A 581 18.86 38.54 -10.42
CA SER A 581 18.47 37.67 -11.52
C SER A 581 19.01 36.26 -11.31
N TRP A 582 18.26 35.26 -11.77
CA TRP A 582 18.69 33.85 -11.76
C TRP A 582 19.99 33.62 -12.53
N VAL A 583 20.94 32.95 -11.89
CA VAL A 583 22.24 32.57 -12.45
C VAL A 583 22.41 31.06 -12.34
N ASP A 584 22.92 30.41 -13.38
CA ASP A 584 23.24 28.99 -13.35
C ASP A 584 24.29 28.68 -12.29
N VAL A 585 24.02 27.65 -11.48
CA VAL A 585 25.02 27.07 -10.59
C VAL A 585 25.94 26.19 -11.44
N SER A 586 27.21 26.58 -11.50
CA SER A 586 28.21 25.94 -12.35
C SER A 586 28.35 24.45 -12.02
N ASN A 587 28.48 23.61 -13.04
CA ASN A 587 28.70 22.16 -12.92
C ASN A 587 27.58 21.40 -12.20
N MET A 588 26.34 21.89 -12.29
CA MET A 588 25.11 21.19 -11.86
C MET A 588 24.19 20.89 -13.04
N GLY A 589 24.78 20.67 -14.21
CA GLY A 589 24.07 20.20 -15.41
C GLY A 589 24.10 18.68 -15.49
N ALA A 590 22.93 18.07 -15.73
CA ALA A 590 22.78 16.64 -15.95
C ALA A 590 21.84 16.39 -17.14
N THR A 591 21.96 15.22 -17.77
CA THR A 591 21.08 14.80 -18.87
C THR A 591 20.61 13.37 -18.61
N PHE A 592 19.31 13.14 -18.68
CA PHE A 592 18.72 11.81 -18.53
C PHE A 592 17.72 11.54 -19.65
N ILE A 593 17.35 10.27 -19.81
CA ILE A 593 16.42 9.82 -20.85
C ILE A 593 15.26 9.13 -20.15
N THR A 594 14.04 9.61 -20.41
CA THR A 594 12.83 8.90 -20.00
C THR A 594 12.51 7.86 -21.06
N ALA A 595 12.32 6.60 -20.69
CA ALA A 595 12.11 5.49 -21.61
C ALA A 595 10.62 5.25 -21.92
N VAL A 596 9.73 5.74 -21.05
CA VAL A 596 8.28 5.70 -21.26
C VAL A 596 7.67 7.10 -21.14
N PRO A 597 6.53 7.37 -21.81
CA PRO A 597 5.76 8.57 -21.51
C PRO A 597 5.22 8.46 -20.09
N SER A 598 5.21 9.57 -19.34
CA SER A 598 4.77 9.70 -17.94
C SER A 598 5.73 9.16 -16.89
N GLU A 599 6.96 9.65 -16.90
CA GLU A 599 7.86 9.45 -15.76
C GLU A 599 7.77 10.62 -14.78
N ASP A 600 7.75 10.28 -13.49
CA ASP A 600 7.91 11.22 -12.39
C ASP A 600 9.38 11.25 -11.98
N VAL A 601 9.88 12.45 -11.73
CA VAL A 601 11.30 12.74 -11.50
C VAL A 601 11.46 13.40 -10.14
N GLU A 602 12.24 12.75 -9.29
CA GLU A 602 12.85 13.33 -8.11
C GLU A 602 14.20 13.95 -8.49
N LEU A 603 14.38 15.23 -8.15
CA LEU A 603 15.62 15.96 -8.34
C LEU A 603 16.16 16.43 -6.99
N THR A 604 17.10 15.68 -6.43
CA THR A 604 17.75 16.03 -5.17
C THR A 604 18.94 16.93 -5.43
N VAL A 605 18.91 18.14 -4.88
CA VAL A 605 20.03 19.09 -4.94
C VAL A 605 20.68 19.18 -3.58
N GLY A 606 21.96 18.85 -3.49
CA GLY A 606 22.79 19.02 -2.30
C GLY A 606 23.91 20.02 -2.55
N MET A 607 24.20 20.91 -1.59
CA MET A 607 25.32 21.84 -1.70
C MET A 607 25.84 22.32 -0.35
N GLU A 608 27.11 22.71 -0.32
CA GLU A 608 27.66 23.60 0.70
C GLU A 608 27.22 25.04 0.39
N HIS A 609 26.62 25.72 1.36
CA HIS A 609 26.10 27.07 1.20
C HIS A 609 26.51 28.00 2.34
N GLN A 610 26.71 29.28 1.99
CA GLN A 610 26.90 30.39 2.91
C GLN A 610 26.21 31.65 2.32
N ALA A 611 25.54 32.45 3.15
CA ALA A 611 24.92 33.73 2.81
C ALA A 611 25.41 34.87 3.70
N THR A 612 25.67 36.04 3.12
CA THR A 612 26.39 37.14 3.81
C THR A 612 25.51 38.20 4.45
N ARG A 613 24.25 38.42 4.00
CA ARG A 613 23.38 39.50 4.52
C ARG A 613 21.86 39.33 4.36
N ASP A 614 21.38 38.36 3.59
CA ASP A 614 19.96 38.27 3.26
C ASP A 614 19.64 36.89 2.61
N ARG A 615 18.50 36.76 1.95
CA ARG A 615 17.99 35.51 1.40
C ARG A 615 18.73 35.06 0.13
N THR A 616 18.96 33.75 0.04
CA THR A 616 19.36 33.04 -1.17
C THR A 616 18.22 32.17 -1.64
N PHE A 617 17.92 32.20 -2.94
CA PHE A 617 16.91 31.36 -3.55
C PHE A 617 17.54 30.33 -4.46
N LEU A 618 16.87 29.18 -4.55
CA LEU A 618 17.26 28.08 -5.42
C LEU A 618 16.07 27.68 -6.29
N ARG A 619 16.34 27.31 -7.53
CA ARG A 619 15.39 26.60 -8.38
C ARG A 619 16.08 25.57 -9.25
N ALA A 620 15.34 24.55 -9.63
CA ALA A 620 15.77 23.61 -10.64
C ALA A 620 14.91 23.74 -11.90
N LEU A 621 15.50 23.42 -13.04
CA LEU A 621 14.88 23.47 -14.34
C LEU A 621 15.06 22.13 -15.04
N ILE A 622 14.02 21.69 -15.74
CA ILE A 622 14.08 20.63 -16.74
C ILE A 622 13.69 21.24 -18.08
N ASP A 623 14.54 21.06 -19.09
CA ASP A 623 14.38 21.60 -20.44
C ASP A 623 14.16 23.12 -20.47
N GLY A 624 14.91 23.81 -19.61
CA GLY A 624 14.84 25.27 -19.47
C GLY A 624 13.56 25.78 -18.79
N ARG A 625 12.74 24.89 -18.21
CA ARG A 625 11.52 25.25 -17.47
C ARG A 625 11.67 24.89 -16.00
N PRO A 626 11.36 25.81 -15.07
CA PRO A 626 11.34 25.49 -13.65
C PRO A 626 10.46 24.27 -13.35
N VAL A 627 10.96 23.38 -12.49
CA VAL A 627 10.22 22.20 -12.02
C VAL A 627 9.46 22.50 -10.73
N GLY A 628 8.32 21.85 -10.51
CA GLY A 628 7.56 21.90 -9.24
C GLY A 628 7.30 23.32 -8.71
N GLN A 629 7.16 23.45 -7.38
CA GLN A 629 7.24 24.76 -6.70
C GLN A 629 8.54 25.43 -7.13
N SER A 630 8.40 26.47 -7.94
CA SER A 630 9.44 26.83 -8.91
C SER A 630 10.66 27.49 -8.29
N GLU A 631 10.62 27.89 -7.01
CA GLU A 631 11.63 28.71 -6.33
C GLU A 631 11.52 28.47 -4.82
N VAL A 632 12.63 28.16 -4.14
CA VAL A 632 12.68 27.97 -2.67
C VAL A 632 13.68 28.92 -2.03
N GLU A 633 13.36 29.42 -0.84
CA GLU A 633 14.24 30.17 0.04
C GLU A 633 15.23 29.20 0.71
N LEU A 634 16.37 29.01 0.04
CA LEU A 634 17.42 28.09 0.47
C LEU A 634 17.91 28.44 1.88
N ALA A 635 18.33 29.68 2.11
CA ALA A 635 18.81 30.15 3.41
C ALA A 635 18.87 31.68 3.48
N THR A 636 18.90 32.23 4.69
CA THR A 636 18.82 33.69 4.93
C THR A 636 19.70 34.08 6.09
N ASN A 637 20.63 35.02 5.89
CA ASN A 637 21.57 35.46 6.95
C ASN A 637 22.50 34.36 7.54
N VAL A 638 22.73 33.27 6.82
CA VAL A 638 23.59 32.18 7.33
C VAL A 638 25.05 32.41 6.96
N THR A 639 25.81 33.03 7.86
CA THR A 639 27.20 33.46 7.58
C THR A 639 28.25 32.34 7.67
N HIS A 640 27.84 31.13 8.02
CA HIS A 640 28.68 29.95 8.17
C HIS A 640 28.41 28.93 7.06
N THR A 641 29.45 28.28 6.53
CA THR A 641 29.26 27.25 5.50
C THR A 641 28.63 26.00 6.11
N HIS A 642 27.59 25.47 5.47
CA HIS A 642 26.95 24.23 5.91
C HIS A 642 26.37 23.47 4.71
N ALA A 643 26.16 22.17 4.87
CA ALA A 643 25.51 21.33 3.88
C ALA A 643 23.99 21.51 3.94
N GLN A 644 23.38 21.64 2.77
CA GLN A 644 21.95 21.76 2.62
C GLN A 644 21.48 20.94 1.43
N THR A 645 20.33 20.28 1.60
CA THR A 645 19.70 19.47 0.55
C THR A 645 18.24 19.87 0.40
N TYR A 646 17.76 19.92 -0.83
CA TYR A 646 16.35 20.08 -1.14
C TYR A 646 15.96 19.18 -2.32
N THR A 647 14.78 18.57 -2.23
CA THR A 647 14.24 17.70 -3.27
C THR A 647 13.18 18.43 -4.08
N PHE A 648 13.45 18.67 -5.36
CA PHE A 648 12.48 19.16 -6.34
C PHE A 648 11.80 17.98 -7.05
N VAL A 649 10.61 18.22 -7.61
CA VAL A 649 9.83 17.18 -8.30
C VAL A 649 9.32 17.72 -9.62
N ALA A 650 9.42 16.89 -10.65
CA ALA A 650 8.73 17.10 -11.92
C ALA A 650 7.89 15.86 -12.24
N LYS A 651 6.62 16.05 -12.56
CA LYS A 651 5.71 14.95 -12.89
C LYS A 651 5.41 14.91 -14.38
N ASN A 652 5.06 13.73 -14.88
CA ASN A 652 4.55 13.53 -16.25
C ASN A 652 5.52 13.99 -17.35
N LEU A 653 6.82 13.71 -17.20
CA LEU A 653 7.76 13.98 -18.27
C LEU A 653 7.43 13.12 -19.49
N GLN A 654 7.61 13.72 -20.66
CA GLN A 654 7.35 13.07 -21.94
C GLN A 654 8.58 12.31 -22.40
N LEU A 655 8.39 11.19 -23.10
CA LEU A 655 9.46 10.41 -23.71
C LEU A 655 10.49 11.32 -24.42
N GLY A 656 11.73 11.34 -23.94
CA GLY A 656 12.81 12.04 -24.59
C GLY A 656 14.07 12.17 -23.76
N THR A 657 15.01 12.94 -24.32
CA THR A 657 16.20 13.39 -23.61
C THR A 657 15.88 14.69 -22.90
N HIS A 658 16.14 14.75 -21.61
CA HIS A 658 15.89 15.90 -20.76
C HIS A 658 17.19 16.49 -20.24
N THR A 659 17.20 17.82 -20.12
CA THR A 659 18.34 18.55 -19.57
C THR A 659 17.98 19.18 -18.23
N VAL A 660 18.85 18.99 -17.25
CA VAL A 660 18.72 19.54 -15.90
C VAL A 660 19.63 20.74 -15.75
N GLN A 661 19.10 21.80 -15.12
CA GLN A 661 19.86 22.96 -14.69
C GLN A 661 19.44 23.35 -13.27
N VAL A 662 20.38 23.84 -12.48
CA VAL A 662 20.11 24.43 -11.17
C VAL A 662 20.52 25.89 -11.21
N GLN A 663 19.65 26.78 -10.74
CA GLN A 663 19.86 28.22 -10.73
C GLN A 663 19.72 28.78 -9.32
N ALA A 664 20.51 29.79 -9.00
CA ALA A 664 20.46 30.52 -7.75
C ALA A 664 20.26 32.02 -8.01
N SER A 665 19.60 32.69 -7.07
CA SER A 665 19.53 34.15 -7.00
C SER A 665 19.61 34.60 -5.55
N VAL A 666 19.86 35.89 -5.32
CA VAL A 666 19.93 36.47 -3.97
C VAL A 666 19.14 37.77 -3.92
N ASP A 667 18.73 38.19 -2.73
CA ASP A 667 18.12 39.51 -2.54
C ASP A 667 19.11 40.65 -2.90
N SER A 668 18.57 41.86 -3.10
CA SER A 668 19.36 43.03 -3.46
C SER A 668 20.40 43.37 -2.38
N GLY A 669 21.68 43.42 -2.76
CA GLY A 669 22.78 43.71 -1.83
C GLY A 669 23.26 42.51 -1.00
N ALA A 670 22.64 41.34 -1.20
CA ALA A 670 23.07 40.08 -0.62
C ALA A 670 24.15 39.40 -1.48
N GLY A 671 24.82 38.42 -0.89
CA GLY A 671 25.77 37.56 -1.59
C GLY A 671 25.77 36.16 -0.99
N ALA A 672 25.79 35.15 -1.84
CA ALA A 672 25.88 33.74 -1.47
C ALA A 672 27.14 33.10 -2.04
N VAL A 673 27.71 32.16 -1.31
CA VAL A 673 28.83 31.32 -1.73
C VAL A 673 28.35 29.88 -1.74
N ILE A 674 28.46 29.24 -2.91
CA ILE A 674 28.16 27.83 -3.11
C ILE A 674 29.49 27.09 -3.21
N GLY A 675 29.70 26.11 -2.33
CA GLY A 675 30.89 25.26 -2.27
C GLY A 675 30.68 23.97 -3.03
N ASP A 676 31.03 22.82 -2.45
CA ASP A 676 30.77 21.54 -3.10
C ASP A 676 29.28 21.32 -3.34
N ARG A 677 28.94 20.66 -4.46
CA ARG A 677 27.55 20.58 -4.92
C ARG A 677 27.27 19.35 -5.75
N VAL A 678 26.03 18.88 -5.67
CA VAL A 678 25.52 17.72 -6.37
C VAL A 678 24.08 17.95 -6.81
N VAL A 679 23.75 17.45 -7.99
CA VAL A 679 22.38 17.16 -8.38
C VAL A 679 22.28 15.67 -8.67
N ALA A 680 21.31 15.00 -8.06
CA ALA A 680 20.97 13.61 -8.30
C ALA A 680 19.54 13.55 -8.83
N VAL A 681 19.36 12.92 -9.98
CA VAL A 681 18.09 12.72 -10.68
C VAL A 681 17.71 11.27 -10.50
N THR A 682 16.61 11.02 -9.80
CA THR A 682 15.97 9.71 -9.73
C THR A 682 14.65 9.82 -10.46
N TYR A 683 14.40 8.98 -11.45
CA TYR A 683 13.17 9.00 -12.23
C TYR A 683 12.56 7.62 -12.32
N LYS A 684 11.25 7.55 -12.51
CA LYS A 684 10.48 6.30 -12.50
C LYS A 684 9.22 6.44 -13.34
N THR A 685 8.79 5.35 -13.95
CA THR A 685 7.43 5.22 -14.49
C THR A 685 6.38 5.59 -13.45
N ARG A 686 5.34 6.30 -13.87
CA ARG A 686 4.22 6.66 -13.01
C ARG A 686 3.28 5.46 -12.77
N HIS A 687 2.75 5.35 -11.55
CA HIS A 687 1.79 4.33 -11.14
C HIS A 687 0.47 4.97 -10.67
N GLY A 688 -0.55 4.15 -10.48
CA GLY A 688 -1.85 4.63 -10.01
C GLY A 688 -1.79 5.28 -8.62
N THR A 689 -0.86 4.86 -7.76
CA THR A 689 -0.62 5.45 -6.43
C THR A 689 -0.20 6.91 -6.49
N ASP A 690 0.40 7.37 -7.58
CA ASP A 690 0.79 8.77 -7.77
C ASP A 690 -0.42 9.71 -7.91
N PHE A 691 -1.64 9.16 -8.07
CA PHE A 691 -2.90 9.92 -8.03
C PHE A 691 -3.53 9.94 -6.63
N ALA A 692 -3.09 9.07 -5.70
CA ALA A 692 -3.57 8.98 -4.31
C ALA A 692 -2.87 10.01 -3.42
N GLN A 693 -2.92 11.28 -3.84
CA GLN A 693 -2.31 12.41 -3.16
C GLN A 693 -3.37 13.37 -2.63
N PRO A 694 -3.05 14.20 -1.62
CA PRO A 694 -3.98 15.12 -1.02
C PRO A 694 -4.56 16.09 -2.05
N TYR A 695 -5.86 16.34 -1.96
CA TYR A 695 -6.57 17.28 -2.82
C TYR A 695 -7.60 18.03 -1.98
N SER A 696 -7.50 19.36 -1.96
CA SER A 696 -8.29 20.19 -1.03
C SER A 696 -8.08 19.71 0.42
N SER A 697 -9.15 19.32 1.11
CA SER A 697 -9.13 18.71 2.46
C SER A 697 -8.98 17.18 2.46
N LEU A 698 -9.11 16.51 1.31
CA LEU A 698 -8.92 15.06 1.21
C LEU A 698 -7.44 14.71 1.30
N ALA A 699 -7.14 13.64 2.03
CA ALA A 699 -5.80 13.04 2.10
C ALA A 699 -5.93 11.56 2.43
N PRO A 700 -4.93 10.72 2.10
CA PRO A 700 -4.94 9.33 2.53
C PRO A 700 -5.02 9.18 4.05
N ARG A 701 -5.82 8.25 4.55
CA ARG A 701 -6.05 8.05 6.00
C ARG A 701 -5.96 6.59 6.41
N VAL A 702 -5.56 6.38 7.66
CA VAL A 702 -5.55 5.07 8.33
C VAL A 702 -5.92 5.25 9.81
N GLY A 703 -6.58 4.25 10.40
CA GLY A 703 -6.91 4.21 11.83
C GLY A 703 -8.38 4.47 12.15
N GLN A 704 -8.68 4.75 13.41
CA GLN A 704 -10.04 5.02 13.87
C GLN A 704 -10.14 6.36 14.59
N ILE A 705 -11.27 7.04 14.40
CA ILE A 705 -11.55 8.33 15.05
C ILE A 705 -12.59 8.12 16.16
N PRO A 706 -12.34 8.62 17.39
CA PRO A 706 -13.33 8.64 18.45
C PRO A 706 -14.60 9.37 18.02
N SER A 707 -15.76 8.91 18.50
CA SER A 707 -17.04 9.61 18.31
C SER A 707 -17.81 9.73 19.63
N VAL A 708 -18.58 10.80 19.76
CA VAL A 708 -19.59 10.99 20.80
C VAL A 708 -20.94 11.32 20.14
N ALA A 709 -21.99 10.64 20.57
CA ALA A 709 -23.35 10.88 20.10
C ALA A 709 -24.22 11.47 21.22
N ILE A 710 -24.64 12.71 21.02
CA ILE A 710 -25.43 13.52 21.94
C ILE A 710 -26.90 13.41 21.55
N CYS A 711 -27.70 12.78 22.40
CA CYS A 711 -29.14 12.66 22.19
C CYS A 711 -29.88 13.88 22.75
N PHE A 712 -30.30 14.77 21.85
CA PHE A 712 -30.94 16.04 22.20
C PHE A 712 -32.38 16.10 21.66
N ASP A 713 -33.36 16.29 22.56
CA ASP A 713 -34.77 16.34 22.20
C ASP A 713 -35.43 17.66 22.65
N PRO A 714 -35.66 18.61 21.72
CA PRO A 714 -36.49 19.79 21.96
C PRO A 714 -37.96 19.48 22.26
N ARG A 715 -38.41 18.22 22.14
CA ARG A 715 -39.79 17.73 22.24
C ARG A 715 -40.69 18.25 21.14
N ARG A 716 -40.21 18.18 19.90
CA ARG A 716 -41.00 18.59 18.73
C ARG A 716 -42.22 17.64 18.58
N PRO A 717 -43.46 18.17 18.51
CA PRO A 717 -44.64 17.33 18.41
C PRO A 717 -44.60 16.39 17.20
N GLY A 718 -44.95 15.11 17.39
CA GLY A 718 -45.04 14.13 16.30
C GLY A 718 -43.72 13.48 15.86
N HIS A 719 -42.63 13.71 16.60
CA HIS A 719 -41.32 13.14 16.31
C HIS A 719 -40.78 12.38 17.52
N ALA A 720 -40.90 11.05 17.48
CA ALA A 720 -40.46 10.19 18.58
C ALA A 720 -38.92 10.00 18.53
N PRO A 721 -38.23 10.00 19.68
CA PRO A 721 -36.80 9.70 19.71
C PRO A 721 -36.52 8.23 19.37
N PRO A 722 -35.46 7.96 18.59
CA PRO A 722 -34.89 6.62 18.47
C PRO A 722 -34.51 6.03 19.84
N THR A 723 -34.48 4.70 19.95
CA THR A 723 -34.05 4.05 21.21
C THR A 723 -32.53 4.00 21.32
N SER A 724 -32.02 3.96 22.54
CA SER A 724 -30.60 3.84 22.84
C SER A 724 -29.97 2.57 22.24
N ALA A 725 -30.72 1.47 22.22
CA ALA A 725 -30.31 0.21 21.61
C ALA A 725 -30.21 0.34 20.09
N TYR A 726 -31.19 1.00 19.45
CA TYR A 726 -31.16 1.24 18.01
C TYR A 726 -30.03 2.18 17.60
N LEU A 727 -29.74 3.22 18.38
CA LEU A 727 -28.63 4.13 18.12
C LEU A 727 -27.28 3.41 18.24
N ARG A 728 -27.07 2.57 19.25
CA ARG A 728 -25.87 1.72 19.33
C ARG A 728 -25.74 0.84 18.10
N ALA A 729 -26.81 0.12 17.77
CA ALA A 729 -26.85 -0.73 16.60
C ALA A 729 -26.64 0.04 15.29
N LEU A 730 -27.07 1.31 15.17
CA LEU A 730 -26.80 2.17 14.00
C LEU A 730 -25.32 2.35 13.72
N HIS A 731 -24.52 2.34 14.77
CA HIS A 731 -23.07 2.46 14.68
C HIS A 731 -22.40 1.10 14.52
N ASP A 732 -22.70 0.14 15.39
CA ASP A 732 -21.92 -1.11 15.53
C ASP A 732 -22.58 -2.35 14.89
N GLY A 733 -23.84 -2.28 14.49
CA GLY A 733 -24.58 -3.40 13.91
C GLY A 733 -24.91 -4.52 14.90
N GLY A 734 -24.95 -4.25 16.21
CA GLY A 734 -25.23 -5.26 17.23
C GLY A 734 -26.59 -5.98 17.10
N ASP A 735 -27.51 -5.46 16.29
CA ASP A 735 -28.80 -6.07 15.95
C ASP A 735 -28.81 -6.82 14.60
N GLY A 736 -27.67 -6.87 13.90
CA GLY A 736 -27.52 -7.48 12.57
C GLY A 736 -27.97 -6.61 11.40
N GLY A 737 -28.40 -5.36 11.64
CA GLY A 737 -28.80 -4.42 10.59
C GLY A 737 -27.63 -3.69 9.92
N ALA A 738 -27.92 -3.02 8.80
CA ALA A 738 -27.03 -2.04 8.17
C ALA A 738 -26.53 -1.01 9.21
N ASN A 739 -25.26 -0.65 9.21
CA ASN A 739 -24.66 0.19 10.24
C ASN A 739 -23.41 0.93 9.71
N ALA A 740 -23.07 2.05 10.34
CA ALA A 740 -21.99 2.91 9.87
C ALA A 740 -20.61 2.23 9.91
N GLN A 741 -20.30 1.43 10.94
CA GLN A 741 -18.99 0.75 11.02
C GLN A 741 -18.81 -0.26 9.88
N ALA A 742 -19.80 -1.11 9.62
CA ALA A 742 -19.75 -2.06 8.51
C ALA A 742 -19.63 -1.32 7.18
N TRP A 743 -20.34 -0.20 7.01
CA TRP A 743 -20.25 0.64 5.82
C TRP A 743 -18.83 1.19 5.59
N TYR A 744 -18.18 1.75 6.61
CA TYR A 744 -16.80 2.22 6.48
C TYR A 744 -15.81 1.09 6.28
N ARG A 745 -15.98 -0.04 6.97
CA ARG A 745 -15.12 -1.22 6.76
C ARG A 745 -15.17 -1.69 5.31
N GLU A 746 -16.35 -1.75 4.72
CA GLU A 746 -16.57 -2.13 3.32
C GLU A 746 -15.93 -1.11 2.36
N ASN A 747 -16.21 0.19 2.52
CA ASN A 747 -15.66 1.24 1.64
C ASN A 747 -14.14 1.41 1.72
N THR A 748 -13.57 1.22 2.91
CA THR A 748 -12.15 1.50 3.18
C THR A 748 -11.29 0.23 3.16
N GLY A 749 -11.89 -0.95 3.17
CA GLY A 749 -11.20 -2.22 3.36
C GLY A 749 -10.51 -2.29 4.72
N ASP A 750 -11.24 -1.94 5.77
CA ASP A 750 -10.79 -1.86 7.18
C ASP A 750 -9.65 -0.85 7.47
N GLN A 751 -9.30 0.01 6.52
CA GLN A 751 -8.22 0.98 6.70
C GLN A 751 -8.62 2.13 7.63
N PHE A 752 -9.89 2.57 7.58
CA PHE A 752 -10.32 3.77 8.27
C PHE A 752 -11.81 3.76 8.66
N GLY A 753 -12.16 4.39 9.77
CA GLY A 753 -13.57 4.59 10.15
C GLY A 753 -13.78 5.12 11.56
N PHE A 754 -15.03 5.07 12.02
CA PHE A 754 -15.42 5.48 13.38
C PHE A 754 -15.18 4.38 14.41
N ALA A 755 -14.77 4.79 15.61
CA ALA A 755 -14.95 3.99 16.81
C ALA A 755 -16.45 3.90 17.18
N THR A 756 -16.82 2.95 18.04
CA THR A 756 -18.17 2.94 18.63
C THR A 756 -18.36 4.20 19.46
N PRO A 757 -19.44 4.98 19.25
CA PRO A 757 -19.58 6.27 19.90
C PRO A 757 -19.87 6.12 21.39
N THR A 758 -19.41 7.10 22.16
CA THR A 758 -19.91 7.32 23.52
C THR A 758 -21.30 7.94 23.43
N LEU A 759 -22.34 7.27 23.94
CA LEU A 759 -23.69 7.83 23.97
C LEU A 759 -23.88 8.75 25.18
N VAL A 760 -24.20 10.01 24.93
CA VAL A 760 -24.45 11.03 25.96
C VAL A 760 -25.91 11.43 25.95
N GLY A 761 -26.58 11.25 27.10
CA GLY A 761 -27.97 11.66 27.25
C GLY A 761 -29.01 10.79 26.55
N CYS A 762 -28.62 9.64 25.99
CA CYS A 762 -29.50 8.77 25.21
C CYS A 762 -30.36 7.81 26.05
N ASN A 763 -30.91 8.25 27.20
CA ASN A 763 -31.76 7.37 28.02
C ASN A 763 -33.16 7.28 27.41
N ASP A 764 -33.69 6.06 27.22
CA ASP A 764 -34.99 5.86 26.58
C ASP A 764 -36.11 6.63 27.30
N GLY A 765 -36.78 7.53 26.57
CA GLY A 765 -37.83 8.41 27.10
C GLY A 765 -37.33 9.64 27.90
N ASN A 766 -36.02 9.82 28.04
CA ASN A 766 -35.43 10.94 28.78
C ASN A 766 -34.12 11.44 28.13
N TRP A 767 -34.24 11.89 26.88
CA TRP A 767 -33.16 12.56 26.14
C TRP A 767 -32.84 13.94 26.74
N LEU A 768 -31.68 14.51 26.42
CA LEU A 768 -31.29 15.83 26.91
C LEU A 768 -32.30 16.88 26.42
N PRO A 769 -32.97 17.62 27.33
CA PRO A 769 -34.01 18.57 26.94
C PRO A 769 -33.40 19.90 26.49
N ALA A 770 -34.10 20.60 25.60
CA ALA A 770 -33.82 22.01 25.34
C ALA A 770 -34.10 22.90 26.57
N PRO A 771 -33.42 24.05 26.71
CA PRO A 771 -33.71 25.01 27.77
C PRO A 771 -35.16 25.49 27.78
N ALA A 772 -35.63 25.90 28.96
CA ALA A 772 -36.97 26.46 29.11
C ALA A 772 -37.20 27.64 28.15
N GLY A 773 -38.31 27.60 27.41
CA GLY A 773 -38.64 28.61 26.39
C GLY A 773 -38.10 28.33 24.98
N ARG A 774 -37.32 27.25 24.77
CA ARG A 774 -36.80 26.80 23.47
C ARG A 774 -37.21 25.37 23.11
N THR A 775 -38.39 24.95 23.57
CA THR A 775 -38.95 23.61 23.34
C THR A 775 -39.93 23.58 22.16
N GLY A 776 -40.35 22.40 21.72
CA GLY A 776 -41.30 22.20 20.64
C GLY A 776 -40.70 22.55 19.28
N THR A 777 -41.38 23.41 18.52
CA THR A 777 -40.97 23.86 17.18
C THR A 777 -40.09 25.11 17.18
N TRP A 778 -39.74 25.66 18.35
CA TRP A 778 -39.11 26.97 18.49
C TRP A 778 -37.88 27.19 17.60
N TYR A 779 -36.94 26.23 17.54
CA TYR A 779 -35.74 26.35 16.70
C TYR A 779 -36.06 26.41 15.20
N TRP A 780 -37.09 25.68 14.76
CA TRP A 780 -37.57 25.69 13.37
C TRP A 780 -38.29 26.98 13.04
N ASP A 781 -39.16 27.46 13.95
CA ASP A 781 -39.95 28.66 13.74
C ASP A 781 -39.08 29.93 13.72
N THR A 782 -37.94 29.91 14.42
CA THR A 782 -37.00 31.04 14.51
C THR A 782 -35.79 30.92 13.60
N GLY A 783 -35.52 29.74 13.02
CA GLY A 783 -34.31 29.45 12.26
C GLY A 783 -33.02 29.47 13.08
N ASN A 784 -33.10 29.43 14.42
CA ASN A 784 -31.95 29.62 15.31
C ASN A 784 -31.22 28.31 15.66
N PHE A 785 -30.83 27.55 14.64
CA PHE A 785 -30.07 26.30 14.78
C PHE A 785 -28.68 26.46 15.40
N PRO A 786 -27.92 27.55 15.14
CA PRO A 786 -26.66 27.78 15.83
C PRO A 786 -26.79 27.77 17.36
N LEU A 787 -27.89 28.32 17.88
CA LEU A 787 -28.17 28.31 19.31
C LEU A 787 -28.58 26.92 19.82
N MET A 788 -29.26 26.13 18.99
CA MET A 788 -29.62 24.75 19.31
C MET A 788 -28.38 23.88 19.51
N TRP A 789 -27.37 23.98 18.63
CA TRP A 789 -26.13 23.22 18.78
C TRP A 789 -25.40 23.60 20.07
N GLN A 790 -25.35 24.89 20.40
CA GLN A 790 -24.78 25.34 21.68
C GLN A 790 -25.54 24.78 22.89
N ASP A 791 -26.87 24.76 22.82
CA ASP A 791 -27.70 24.25 23.91
C ASP A 791 -27.53 22.73 24.08
N ALA A 792 -27.37 21.98 22.98
CA ALA A 792 -27.08 20.54 23.02
C ALA A 792 -25.69 20.26 23.61
N LEU A 793 -24.65 20.99 23.18
CA LEU A 793 -23.29 20.85 23.73
C LEU A 793 -23.25 21.16 25.23
N LYS A 794 -23.88 22.28 25.65
CA LYS A 794 -23.98 22.64 27.08
C LYS A 794 -24.76 21.63 27.92
N ALA A 795 -25.75 20.96 27.32
CA ALA A 795 -26.50 19.91 28.01
C ALA A 795 -25.69 18.62 28.15
N ALA A 796 -24.75 18.37 27.23
CA ALA A 796 -23.85 17.22 27.25
C ALA A 796 -22.63 17.40 28.17
N ASP A 797 -22.14 18.65 28.30
CA ASP A 797 -20.95 19.05 29.08
C ASP A 797 -20.83 18.40 30.47
N PRO A 798 -21.89 18.29 31.30
CA PRO A 798 -21.77 17.64 32.62
C PRO A 798 -21.47 16.13 32.57
N PHE A 799 -21.55 15.50 31.40
CA PHE A 799 -21.44 14.06 31.19
C PHE A 799 -20.28 13.67 30.27
N PHE A 800 -19.62 14.63 29.62
CA PHE A 800 -18.58 14.38 28.63
C PHE A 800 -17.58 15.54 28.64
N ASP A 801 -16.30 15.19 28.85
CA ASP A 801 -15.18 16.14 28.84
C ASP A 801 -14.72 16.33 27.39
N PHE A 802 -15.20 17.39 26.75
CA PHE A 802 -14.80 17.78 25.39
C PHE A 802 -13.35 18.23 25.37
N LYS A 803 -12.90 18.95 26.40
CA LYS A 803 -11.52 19.46 26.48
C LYS A 803 -10.48 18.35 26.47
N ALA A 804 -10.80 17.16 26.98
CA ALA A 804 -9.93 15.99 26.89
C ALA A 804 -9.67 15.50 25.45
N TYR A 805 -10.50 15.89 24.48
CA TYR A 805 -10.39 15.51 23.07
C TYR A 805 -9.84 16.62 22.17
N ASP A 806 -9.80 17.87 22.63
CA ASP A 806 -9.01 18.94 22.00
C ASP A 806 -7.53 18.64 22.24
N ARG A 807 -7.01 17.74 21.41
CA ARG A 807 -5.65 17.25 21.48
C ARG A 807 -4.74 18.43 21.24
N ASP A 808 -5.04 19.24 20.22
CA ASP A 808 -4.11 20.24 19.75
C ASP A 808 -4.06 21.54 20.56
N GLY A 809 -5.00 21.69 21.48
CA GLY A 809 -5.08 22.76 22.46
C GLY A 809 -5.56 24.09 21.90
N ASP A 810 -6.05 24.12 20.65
CA ASP A 810 -6.51 25.34 19.99
C ASP A 810 -7.93 25.77 20.44
N ASN A 811 -8.58 24.98 21.30
CA ASN A 811 -9.99 25.11 21.72
C ASN A 811 -10.96 24.96 20.55
N ALA A 812 -10.58 24.23 19.52
CA ALA A 812 -11.45 23.69 18.51
C ALA A 812 -11.45 22.15 18.61
N ILE A 813 -12.53 21.54 18.15
CA ILE A 813 -12.62 20.08 17.99
C ILE A 813 -13.10 19.82 16.57
N GLY A 814 -12.26 19.18 15.78
CA GLY A 814 -12.54 18.76 14.40
C GLY A 814 -12.58 17.25 14.22
N GLY A 815 -12.96 16.81 13.02
CA GLY A 815 -13.04 15.40 12.64
C GLY A 815 -11.72 14.63 12.63
N ASP A 816 -10.58 15.24 12.94
CA ASP A 816 -9.29 14.60 13.20
C ASP A 816 -9.06 14.25 14.69
N GLU A 817 -9.87 14.80 15.58
CA GLU A 817 -9.76 14.65 17.03
C GLU A 817 -10.92 13.85 17.63
N LEU A 818 -12.15 14.30 17.37
CA LEU A 818 -13.39 13.73 17.87
C LEU A 818 -14.54 14.12 16.95
N VAL A 819 -15.32 13.13 16.56
CA VAL A 819 -16.57 13.37 15.82
C VAL A 819 -17.70 13.58 16.83
N VAL A 820 -18.36 14.74 16.75
CA VAL A 820 -19.44 15.11 17.67
C VAL A 820 -20.77 15.08 16.95
N GLU A 821 -21.57 14.06 17.22
CA GLU A 821 -22.88 13.88 16.63
C GLU A 821 -23.96 14.47 17.54
N ILE A 822 -24.76 15.41 17.04
CA ILE A 822 -25.98 15.89 17.70
C ILE A 822 -27.17 15.20 17.03
N ILE A 823 -27.74 14.23 17.72
CA ILE A 823 -28.87 13.45 17.23
C ILE A 823 -30.18 14.09 17.68
N ARG A 824 -31.07 14.35 16.71
CA ARG A 824 -32.40 14.90 16.94
C ARG A 824 -33.50 13.99 16.38
N PRO A 825 -34.61 13.81 17.12
CA PRO A 825 -35.75 13.06 16.61
C PRO A 825 -36.41 13.72 15.40
N GLN A 826 -36.51 12.99 14.28
CA GLN A 826 -37.28 13.41 13.11
C GLN A 826 -37.88 12.25 12.34
N ASN A 827 -38.95 12.49 11.58
CA ASN A 827 -39.54 11.42 10.78
C ASN A 827 -38.85 11.27 9.43
N ASN A 828 -38.25 12.36 8.93
CA ASN A 828 -37.49 12.39 7.68
C ASN A 828 -36.01 12.60 8.01
N GLY A 829 -35.14 11.85 7.34
CA GLY A 829 -33.69 12.03 7.44
C GLY A 829 -33.24 13.32 6.77
N ASP A 830 -32.38 14.06 7.45
CA ASP A 830 -31.71 15.28 6.99
C ASP A 830 -30.46 15.50 7.84
N GLY A 831 -29.52 16.34 7.41
CA GLY A 831 -28.33 16.63 8.21
C GLY A 831 -27.47 17.76 7.67
N THR A 832 -26.51 18.16 8.49
CA THR A 832 -25.49 19.14 8.12
C THR A 832 -24.28 19.05 9.05
N THR A 833 -23.11 19.45 8.57
CA THR A 833 -21.94 19.70 9.42
C THR A 833 -21.70 21.19 9.62
N GLN A 834 -21.53 21.61 10.88
CA GLN A 834 -21.42 23.03 11.24
C GLN A 834 -20.47 23.25 12.41
N TRP A 835 -19.90 24.45 12.53
CA TRP A 835 -19.15 24.86 13.71
C TRP A 835 -20.07 25.50 14.76
N ALA A 836 -19.90 25.13 16.02
CA ALA A 836 -20.64 25.70 17.14
C ALA A 836 -19.68 26.13 18.28
N SER A 837 -19.78 27.38 18.72
CA SER A 837 -19.00 27.91 19.84
C SER A 837 -19.79 27.83 21.14
N ALA A 838 -19.31 27.11 22.15
CA ALA A 838 -19.96 26.98 23.44
C ALA A 838 -18.96 27.02 24.62
N PRO A 839 -19.37 27.51 25.81
CA PRO A 839 -18.63 27.31 27.04
C PRO A 839 -18.74 25.83 27.46
N LEU A 840 -17.65 25.08 27.33
CA LEU A 840 -17.52 23.65 27.63
C LEU A 840 -16.28 23.43 28.50
N ASP A 841 -16.39 22.60 29.53
CA ASP A 841 -15.30 22.24 30.46
C ASP A 841 -14.54 23.44 31.05
N GLY A 842 -15.22 24.59 31.18
CA GLY A 842 -14.63 25.84 31.66
C GLY A 842 -13.92 26.70 30.61
N PHE A 843 -13.95 26.33 29.33
CA PHE A 843 -13.35 27.04 28.19
C PHE A 843 -14.41 27.40 27.15
N THR A 844 -14.16 28.44 26.34
CA THR A 844 -14.97 28.67 25.13
C THR A 844 -14.37 27.85 24.00
N MET A 845 -15.06 26.78 23.60
CA MET A 845 -14.59 25.85 22.57
C MET A 845 -15.42 25.97 21.28
N ASN A 846 -14.79 25.79 20.14
CA ASN A 846 -15.40 25.69 18.82
C ASN A 846 -15.50 24.20 18.42
N VAL A 847 -16.67 23.62 18.46
CA VAL A 847 -16.84 22.19 18.13
C VAL A 847 -17.48 22.05 16.75
N ARG A 848 -16.89 21.23 15.88
CA ARG A 848 -17.54 20.82 14.65
C ARG A 848 -18.55 19.72 14.96
N VAL A 849 -19.82 19.99 14.65
CA VAL A 849 -20.94 19.10 14.98
C VAL A 849 -21.55 18.53 13.72
N LEU A 850 -21.85 17.23 13.76
CA LEU A 850 -22.70 16.53 12.81
C LEU A 850 -24.12 16.62 13.34
N ASP A 851 -24.94 17.47 12.73
CA ASP A 851 -26.31 17.66 13.14
C ASP A 851 -27.24 16.68 12.39
N LEU A 852 -27.66 15.62 13.08
CA LEU A 852 -28.31 14.45 12.47
C LEU A 852 -29.79 14.38 12.84
N TYR A 853 -30.67 14.41 11.83
CA TYR A 853 -32.10 14.23 12.00
C TYR A 853 -32.45 12.75 11.78
N LEU A 854 -32.64 11.98 12.85
CA LEU A 854 -32.80 10.53 12.75
C LEU A 854 -34.24 10.08 13.03
N SER A 855 -34.70 9.16 12.19
CA SER A 855 -35.97 8.45 12.39
C SER A 855 -35.85 7.37 13.45
N ALA A 856 -36.87 7.30 14.32
CA ALA A 856 -37.06 6.20 15.25
C ALA A 856 -37.54 4.91 14.57
N SER A 857 -37.94 4.97 13.30
CA SER A 857 -38.34 3.77 12.55
C SER A 857 -37.13 2.88 12.29
N THR A 858 -37.29 1.59 12.57
CA THR A 858 -36.25 0.57 12.40
C THR A 858 -36.45 -0.27 11.14
N ASP A 859 -37.43 0.05 10.29
CA ASP A 859 -37.57 -0.63 9.00
C ASP A 859 -36.36 -0.36 8.10
N THR A 860 -36.10 -1.28 7.18
CA THR A 860 -34.90 -1.25 6.34
C THR A 860 -34.75 0.05 5.54
N SER A 861 -35.85 0.67 5.09
CA SER A 861 -35.76 1.90 4.29
C SER A 861 -35.29 3.07 5.14
N HIS A 862 -35.91 3.28 6.31
CA HIS A 862 -35.49 4.35 7.22
C HIS A 862 -34.12 4.07 7.82
N ARG A 863 -33.79 2.80 8.04
CA ARG A 863 -32.49 2.37 8.52
C ARG A 863 -31.38 2.77 7.56
N LEU A 864 -31.53 2.50 6.27
CA LEU A 864 -30.53 2.89 5.25
C LEU A 864 -30.39 4.40 5.14
N VAL A 865 -31.48 5.17 5.26
CA VAL A 865 -31.41 6.63 5.30
C VAL A 865 -30.60 7.10 6.50
N ASN A 866 -30.87 6.59 7.70
CA ASN A 866 -30.14 6.97 8.92
C ASN A 866 -28.64 6.61 8.82
N VAL A 867 -28.30 5.42 8.31
CA VAL A 867 -26.90 5.01 8.10
C VAL A 867 -26.23 5.90 7.07
N GLY A 868 -26.86 6.08 5.91
CA GLY A 868 -26.33 6.86 4.81
C GLY A 868 -26.10 8.32 5.21
N LEU A 869 -27.01 8.90 5.97
CA LEU A 869 -26.88 10.24 6.52
C LEU A 869 -25.68 10.36 7.48
N LEU A 870 -25.57 9.43 8.44
CA LEU A 870 -24.47 9.41 9.40
C LEU A 870 -23.10 9.33 8.70
N VAL A 871 -22.96 8.44 7.70
CA VAL A 871 -21.69 8.32 6.96
C VAL A 871 -21.45 9.48 5.98
N HIS A 872 -22.50 10.10 5.45
CA HIS A 872 -22.41 11.29 4.59
C HIS A 872 -21.87 12.50 5.36
N GLU A 873 -22.54 12.86 6.48
CA GLU A 873 -22.09 13.96 7.33
C GLU A 873 -20.74 13.65 7.98
N GLY A 874 -20.55 12.39 8.35
CA GLY A 874 -19.27 11.85 8.81
C GLY A 874 -18.13 12.11 7.84
N ALA A 875 -18.34 11.86 6.54
CA ALA A 875 -17.32 12.03 5.51
C ALA A 875 -16.88 13.49 5.34
N HIS A 876 -17.78 14.46 5.50
CA HIS A 876 -17.39 15.88 5.52
C HIS A 876 -16.42 16.20 6.65
N ASP A 877 -16.54 15.50 7.78
CA ASP A 877 -15.73 15.76 8.95
C ASP A 877 -14.39 15.06 8.93
N ILE A 878 -14.41 13.74 8.75
CA ILE A 878 -13.21 12.91 8.89
C ILE A 878 -12.34 12.87 7.63
N LEU A 879 -12.96 13.02 6.45
CA LEU A 879 -12.26 12.99 5.16
C LEU A 879 -12.13 14.37 4.54
N GLY A 880 -12.97 15.33 4.93
CA GLY A 880 -13.12 16.58 4.20
C GLY A 880 -13.73 16.35 2.80
N ALA A 881 -14.62 15.35 2.67
CA ALA A 881 -15.37 15.10 1.46
C ALA A 881 -16.27 16.30 1.11
N ALA A 882 -16.52 16.54 -0.17
CA ALA A 882 -17.40 17.63 -0.62
C ALA A 882 -18.73 17.11 -1.12
N ASP A 883 -19.77 17.93 -0.95
CA ASP A 883 -21.07 17.67 -1.53
C ASP A 883 -21.03 17.61 -3.05
N MET A 884 -21.83 16.70 -3.58
CA MET A 884 -21.93 16.45 -5.02
C MET A 884 -23.34 16.66 -5.56
N TYR A 885 -24.35 16.65 -4.69
CA TYR A 885 -25.72 16.81 -5.12
C TYR A 885 -25.95 18.19 -5.71
N TRP A 886 -26.48 18.21 -6.94
CA TRP A 886 -27.00 19.40 -7.61
C TRP A 886 -27.92 18.99 -8.77
N SER A 887 -28.59 19.95 -9.39
CA SER A 887 -29.43 19.74 -10.58
C SER A 887 -28.57 19.76 -11.86
N ASN A 888 -27.76 18.71 -12.07
CA ASN A 888 -26.88 18.59 -13.23
C ASN A 888 -26.97 17.19 -13.85
N THR A 889 -26.71 17.07 -15.15
CA THR A 889 -26.90 15.80 -15.91
C THR A 889 -25.77 14.79 -15.75
N LEU A 890 -24.62 15.22 -15.20
CA LEU A 890 -23.42 14.40 -15.00
C LEU A 890 -23.16 14.09 -13.53
N ARG A 891 -24.14 14.35 -12.65
CA ARG A 891 -23.99 14.13 -11.22
C ARG A 891 -23.96 12.63 -10.93
N PRO A 892 -23.25 12.17 -9.88
CA PRO A 892 -23.18 10.75 -9.54
C PRO A 892 -24.52 10.12 -9.14
N GLY A 893 -25.45 10.90 -8.59
CA GLY A 893 -26.69 10.42 -8.01
C GLY A 893 -26.45 9.32 -6.98
N ARG A 894 -27.04 8.15 -7.20
CA ARG A 894 -26.93 7.02 -6.27
C ARG A 894 -25.53 6.41 -6.19
N TYR A 895 -24.64 6.67 -7.15
CA TYR A 895 -23.29 6.09 -7.18
C TYR A 895 -22.30 6.77 -6.23
N SER A 896 -22.71 7.81 -5.51
CA SER A 896 -21.92 8.38 -4.41
C SER A 896 -22.83 8.75 -3.25
N VAL A 897 -22.46 8.32 -2.05
CA VAL A 897 -23.10 8.79 -0.82
C VAL A 897 -23.04 10.31 -0.69
N MET A 898 -22.02 10.97 -1.27
CA MET A 898 -21.85 12.43 -1.26
C MET A 898 -22.80 13.17 -2.22
N ASP A 899 -23.55 12.46 -3.07
CA ASP A 899 -24.66 13.01 -3.85
C ASP A 899 -26.01 12.49 -3.30
N ASN A 900 -26.13 11.19 -3.02
CA ASN A 900 -27.37 10.61 -2.54
C ASN A 900 -27.13 9.59 -1.44
N HIS A 901 -27.38 10.01 -0.19
CA HIS A 901 -27.21 9.17 0.99
C HIS A 901 -28.42 8.25 1.30
N THR A 902 -29.55 8.38 0.62
CA THR A 902 -30.82 7.73 1.04
C THR A 902 -30.82 6.20 1.03
N GLN A 903 -29.85 5.58 0.35
CA GLN A 903 -29.68 4.14 0.28
C GLN A 903 -28.40 3.64 0.96
N ALA A 904 -27.64 4.54 1.60
CA ALA A 904 -26.32 4.26 2.15
C ALA A 904 -25.38 3.59 1.12
N ASN A 905 -25.48 3.93 -0.17
CA ASN A 905 -24.54 3.42 -1.18
C ASN A 905 -23.13 3.92 -0.87
N HIS A 906 -22.13 3.40 -1.58
CA HIS A 906 -20.74 3.71 -1.33
C HIS A 906 -20.28 5.09 -1.81
N PHE A 907 -19.04 5.43 -1.46
CA PHE A 907 -18.32 6.55 -2.07
C PHE A 907 -18.08 6.33 -3.56
N ASP A 908 -18.03 7.43 -4.32
CA ASP A 908 -17.44 7.47 -5.66
C ASP A 908 -15.93 7.16 -5.62
N PRO A 909 -15.32 6.80 -6.76
CA PRO A 909 -13.92 6.39 -6.77
C PRO A 909 -12.95 7.54 -6.50
N PHE A 910 -13.36 8.80 -6.68
CA PHE A 910 -12.46 9.93 -6.42
C PHE A 910 -12.24 10.11 -4.91
N HIS A 911 -13.32 10.13 -4.13
CA HIS A 911 -13.22 10.15 -2.66
C HIS A 911 -12.46 8.92 -2.14
N LYS A 912 -12.72 7.72 -2.69
CA LYS A 912 -11.95 6.51 -2.35
C LYS A 912 -10.46 6.64 -2.71
N LEU A 913 -10.12 7.18 -3.88
CA LEU A 913 -8.73 7.34 -4.35
C LEU A 913 -7.94 8.34 -3.49
N LYS A 914 -8.49 9.53 -3.27
CA LYS A 914 -7.83 10.60 -2.51
C LYS A 914 -7.73 10.31 -1.03
N SER A 915 -8.63 9.49 -0.50
CA SER A 915 -8.55 8.97 0.88
C SER A 915 -7.69 7.70 1.00
N GLY A 916 -7.15 7.22 -0.12
CA GLY A 916 -6.25 6.06 -0.13
C GLY A 916 -6.96 4.72 0.09
N PHE A 917 -8.25 4.58 -0.19
CA PHE A 917 -9.04 3.37 0.09
C PHE A 917 -9.04 2.32 -1.02
N VAL A 918 -8.71 2.72 -2.25
CA VAL A 918 -8.65 1.84 -3.43
C VAL A 918 -7.23 1.44 -3.83
N LEU A 919 -7.13 0.49 -4.74
CA LEU A 919 -5.94 0.00 -5.42
C LEU A 919 -6.00 0.47 -6.89
N PRO A 920 -5.35 1.59 -7.23
CA PRO A 920 -5.45 2.16 -8.56
C PRO A 920 -4.50 1.49 -9.56
N GLY A 921 -5.06 0.98 -10.65
CA GLY A 921 -4.32 0.68 -11.88
C GLY A 921 -4.23 1.89 -12.80
N LEU A 922 -3.28 1.86 -13.74
CA LEU A 922 -3.01 2.98 -14.64
C LEU A 922 -2.94 2.54 -16.11
N VAL A 923 -3.56 3.34 -16.97
CA VAL A 923 -3.53 3.21 -18.43
C VAL A 923 -3.19 4.57 -19.04
N ASP A 924 -1.97 4.67 -19.59
CA ASP A 924 -1.53 5.81 -20.39
C ASP A 924 -2.13 5.74 -21.80
N THR A 925 -2.81 6.81 -22.22
CA THR A 925 -3.46 6.91 -23.54
C THR A 925 -2.49 7.17 -24.70
N THR A 926 -1.26 7.59 -24.43
CA THR A 926 -0.24 7.86 -25.46
C THR A 926 0.32 6.57 -26.04
N THR A 927 0.60 5.58 -25.21
CA THR A 927 1.07 4.23 -25.59
C THR A 927 -0.05 3.28 -25.99
N LEU A 928 -1.31 3.67 -25.72
CA LEU A 928 -2.47 2.83 -25.96
C LEU A 928 -2.74 2.61 -27.46
N THR A 929 -2.94 1.34 -27.83
CA THR A 929 -3.63 0.95 -29.08
C THR A 929 -4.99 0.35 -28.72
N VAL A 930 -4.99 -0.86 -28.16
CA VAL A 930 -6.14 -1.50 -27.50
C VAL A 930 -5.61 -2.26 -26.29
N ARG A 931 -6.28 -2.14 -25.14
CA ARG A 931 -5.95 -2.88 -23.92
C ARG A 931 -7.24 -3.39 -23.29
N THR A 932 -7.30 -4.67 -22.98
CA THR A 932 -8.37 -5.24 -22.14
C THR A 932 -7.88 -5.34 -20.71
N VAL A 933 -8.64 -4.75 -19.78
CA VAL A 933 -8.34 -4.76 -18.36
C VAL A 933 -9.46 -5.52 -17.63
N PRO A 934 -9.16 -6.58 -16.87
CA PRO A 934 -10.15 -7.18 -15.98
C PRO A 934 -10.38 -6.22 -14.81
N LEU A 935 -11.60 -5.68 -14.70
CA LEU A 935 -11.98 -4.83 -13.57
C LEU A 935 -12.72 -5.68 -12.54
N ALA A 936 -12.09 -5.87 -11.38
CA ALA A 936 -12.78 -6.52 -10.26
C ALA A 936 -13.76 -5.55 -9.60
N SER A 937 -14.79 -6.10 -8.97
CA SER A 937 -15.75 -5.33 -8.20
C SER A 937 -15.01 -4.48 -7.17
N VAL A 938 -15.24 -3.18 -7.23
CA VAL A 938 -14.58 -2.23 -6.33
C VAL A 938 -14.96 -2.48 -4.87
N GLU A 939 -16.06 -3.19 -4.61
CA GLU A 939 -16.51 -3.48 -3.24
C GLU A 939 -15.87 -4.70 -2.61
N SER A 940 -15.51 -5.72 -3.41
CA SER A 940 -14.78 -6.87 -2.87
C SER A 940 -13.27 -6.68 -2.95
N ARG A 941 -12.77 -6.00 -3.99
CA ARG A 941 -11.33 -5.91 -4.28
C ARG A 941 -10.73 -4.54 -4.12
N ARG A 942 -11.55 -3.49 -4.13
CA ARG A 942 -11.13 -2.08 -4.02
C ARG A 942 -10.31 -1.63 -5.23
N GLU A 943 -10.46 -2.27 -6.38
CA GLU A 943 -9.67 -1.94 -7.57
C GLU A 943 -10.39 -0.96 -8.48
N ILE A 944 -9.64 -0.01 -9.00
CA ILE A 944 -10.07 0.94 -10.01
C ILE A 944 -9.02 1.01 -11.11
N THR A 945 -9.39 1.51 -12.29
CA THR A 945 -8.41 1.83 -13.35
C THR A 945 -8.49 3.29 -13.74
N ILE A 946 -7.37 3.98 -13.64
CA ILE A 946 -7.19 5.35 -14.09
C ILE A 946 -6.78 5.32 -15.55
N VAL A 947 -7.51 6.04 -16.39
CA VAL A 947 -7.17 6.29 -17.79
C VAL A 947 -6.79 7.76 -17.91
N PHE A 948 -5.54 8.03 -18.28
CA PHE A 948 -5.01 9.39 -18.26
C PHE A 948 -4.19 9.74 -19.50
N ASP A 949 -4.09 11.04 -19.75
CA ASP A 949 -3.23 11.62 -20.79
C ASP A 949 -2.11 12.39 -20.09
N PRO A 950 -0.83 12.01 -20.29
CA PRO A 950 0.32 12.71 -19.71
C PRO A 950 0.34 14.21 -20.01
N ALA A 951 -0.22 14.66 -21.14
CA ALA A 951 -0.32 16.08 -21.47
C ALA A 951 -1.32 16.84 -20.57
N ARG A 952 -2.26 16.13 -19.93
CA ARG A 952 -3.21 16.66 -18.94
C ARG A 952 -2.69 16.59 -17.51
N GLN A 953 -1.61 15.86 -17.26
CA GLN A 953 -1.04 15.68 -15.92
C GLN A 953 -2.12 15.19 -14.92
N ASP A 954 -2.08 15.68 -13.68
CA ASP A 954 -3.00 15.33 -12.60
C ASP A 954 -4.28 16.18 -12.65
N LYS A 955 -4.42 17.02 -13.70
CA LYS A 955 -5.47 18.04 -13.79
C LYS A 955 -6.81 17.49 -14.25
N ALA A 956 -6.77 16.53 -15.16
CA ALA A 956 -7.98 15.88 -15.68
C ALA A 956 -7.69 14.47 -16.19
N TYR A 957 -8.50 13.50 -15.76
CA TYR A 957 -8.36 12.08 -16.12
C TYR A 957 -9.69 11.34 -15.94
N PHE A 958 -9.72 10.06 -16.27
CA PHE A 958 -10.91 9.22 -16.11
C PHE A 958 -10.65 8.08 -15.12
N ILE A 959 -11.68 7.65 -14.42
CA ILE A 959 -11.64 6.46 -13.58
C ILE A 959 -12.69 5.46 -14.06
N LEU A 960 -12.30 4.20 -14.18
CA LEU A 960 -13.18 3.07 -14.44
C LEU A 960 -13.27 2.24 -13.17
N GLU A 961 -14.48 1.87 -12.78
CA GLU A 961 -14.72 0.96 -11.67
C GLU A 961 -15.86 -0.01 -12.00
N ASN A 962 -15.75 -1.23 -11.49
CA ASN A 962 -16.80 -2.24 -11.63
C ASN A 962 -17.75 -2.18 -10.44
N ARG A 963 -19.00 -1.78 -10.70
CA ARG A 963 -20.11 -1.70 -9.72
C ARG A 963 -21.09 -2.87 -9.86
N TRP A 964 -20.66 -4.04 -10.33
CA TRP A 964 -21.48 -5.28 -10.37
C TRP A 964 -21.59 -6.01 -9.02
N GLY A 965 -21.47 -5.31 -7.88
CA GLY A 965 -21.86 -5.77 -6.55
C GLY A 965 -21.03 -6.92 -5.92
N GLY A 966 -20.26 -7.68 -6.69
CA GLY A 966 -19.67 -8.92 -6.19
C GLY A 966 -20.74 -9.94 -5.72
N ASN A 967 -20.33 -11.16 -5.38
CA ASN A 967 -21.27 -12.22 -4.99
C ASN A 967 -21.74 -12.11 -3.51
N GLY A 968 -22.16 -10.93 -3.03
CA GLY A 968 -22.51 -10.72 -1.62
C GLY A 968 -23.56 -9.63 -1.35
N ALA A 969 -24.17 -9.67 -0.15
CA ALA A 969 -24.97 -8.56 0.38
C ALA A 969 -24.01 -7.42 0.75
N ASN A 970 -24.15 -6.30 0.05
CA ASN A 970 -23.24 -5.16 0.11
C ASN A 970 -24.08 -3.87 0.04
N TYR A 971 -23.49 -2.71 0.33
CA TYR A 971 -24.27 -1.46 0.37
C TYR A 971 -24.65 -0.91 -1.02
N ASP A 972 -24.00 -1.39 -2.08
CA ASP A 972 -24.30 -1.03 -3.48
C ASP A 972 -25.33 -1.97 -4.14
N GLY A 973 -25.92 -2.91 -3.40
CA GLY A 973 -26.78 -3.96 -3.96
C GLY A 973 -28.04 -3.44 -4.69
N ASN A 974 -28.42 -2.18 -4.45
CA ASN A 974 -29.57 -1.53 -5.08
C ASN A 974 -29.18 -0.60 -6.25
N LEU A 975 -27.89 -0.49 -6.58
CA LEU A 975 -27.44 0.31 -7.71
C LEU A 975 -27.76 -0.37 -9.04
N PRO A 976 -28.03 0.40 -10.11
CA PRO A 976 -27.87 -0.14 -11.45
C PRO A 976 -26.42 -0.62 -11.62
N GLN A 977 -26.28 -1.85 -12.08
CA GLN A 977 -24.99 -2.53 -12.07
C GLN A 977 -24.27 -2.32 -13.41
N GLY A 978 -22.95 -2.06 -13.39
CA GLY A 978 -22.18 -1.79 -14.60
C GLY A 978 -20.73 -1.36 -14.36
N ILE A 979 -19.99 -1.15 -15.44
CA ILE A 979 -18.75 -0.34 -15.37
C ILE A 979 -19.17 1.13 -15.30
N ALA A 980 -18.92 1.76 -14.16
CA ALA A 980 -19.08 3.20 -14.02
C ALA A 980 -17.83 3.90 -14.57
N VAL A 981 -18.07 4.89 -15.43
CA VAL A 981 -17.03 5.69 -16.08
C VAL A 981 -17.12 7.11 -15.56
N TRP A 982 -16.04 7.54 -14.90
CA TRP A 982 -15.95 8.83 -14.22
C TRP A 982 -14.98 9.73 -14.96
N HIS A 983 -15.30 11.02 -15.03
CA HIS A 983 -14.37 12.06 -15.47
C HIS A 983 -14.05 12.96 -14.27
N ILE A 984 -12.77 13.08 -13.96
CA ILE A 984 -12.24 13.81 -12.83
C ILE A 984 -11.51 15.05 -13.34
N VAL A 985 -11.81 16.21 -12.76
CA VAL A 985 -11.14 17.48 -13.02
C VAL A 985 -10.70 18.06 -11.68
N GLU A 986 -9.40 18.08 -11.43
CA GLU A 986 -8.80 18.62 -10.21
C GLU A 986 -8.35 20.08 -10.38
N ASP A 987 -8.11 20.53 -11.63
CA ASP A 987 -7.70 21.91 -11.88
C ASP A 987 -8.89 22.88 -11.69
N ALA A 988 -8.80 23.73 -10.65
CA ALA A 988 -9.83 24.69 -10.28
C ALA A 988 -10.21 25.64 -11.43
N ALA A 989 -9.22 26.12 -12.18
CA ALA A 989 -9.46 27.00 -13.33
C ALA A 989 -10.28 26.29 -14.43
N THR A 990 -9.93 25.03 -14.73
CA THR A 990 -10.65 24.19 -15.69
C THR A 990 -12.07 23.89 -15.22
N MET A 991 -12.25 23.58 -13.93
CA MET A 991 -13.58 23.35 -13.34
C MET A 991 -14.48 24.59 -13.44
N ASP A 992 -13.94 25.77 -13.13
CA ASP A 992 -14.68 27.03 -13.15
C ASP A 992 -14.99 27.49 -14.57
N GLN A 993 -14.06 27.27 -15.51
CA GLN A 993 -14.25 27.62 -16.93
C GLN A 993 -15.22 26.67 -17.64
N PHE A 994 -15.21 25.38 -17.30
CA PHE A 994 -15.98 24.34 -17.98
C PHE A 994 -16.81 23.50 -16.98
N PRO A 995 -17.73 24.11 -16.21
CA PRO A 995 -18.55 23.36 -15.27
C PRO A 995 -19.53 22.41 -15.99
N PRO A 996 -20.04 21.37 -15.33
CA PRO A 996 -21.05 20.49 -15.91
C PRO A 996 -22.35 21.27 -16.22
N PRO A 997 -23.17 20.83 -17.19
CA PRO A 997 -24.45 21.49 -17.50
C PRO A 997 -25.43 21.47 -16.32
N PHE A 998 -25.93 22.64 -15.92
CA PHE A 998 -26.84 22.82 -14.79
C PHE A 998 -28.26 23.20 -15.23
N SER A 999 -29.27 22.80 -14.46
CA SER A 999 -30.59 23.42 -14.48
C SER A 999 -30.79 24.26 -13.21
N GLY A 1000 -30.72 25.59 -13.34
CA GLY A 1000 -30.78 26.54 -12.23
C GLY A 1000 -29.49 27.34 -12.07
N ASP A 1001 -29.22 27.82 -10.86
CA ASP A 1001 -28.01 28.59 -10.57
C ASP A 1001 -26.76 27.69 -10.65
N PRO A 1002 -25.67 28.19 -11.27
CA PRO A 1002 -24.42 27.45 -11.35
C PRO A 1002 -23.76 27.33 -9.97
N ALA A 1003 -23.05 26.22 -9.75
CA ALA A 1003 -22.24 25.99 -8.56
C ALA A 1003 -21.22 27.12 -8.35
N GLY A 1004 -21.04 27.56 -7.10
CA GLY A 1004 -20.15 28.67 -6.73
C GLY A 1004 -18.66 28.39 -6.94
N SER A 1005 -17.81 29.42 -6.87
CA SER A 1005 -16.35 29.25 -6.80
C SER A 1005 -15.99 28.50 -5.51
N GLY A 1006 -15.21 27.43 -5.62
CA GLY A 1006 -14.86 26.55 -4.49
C GLY A 1006 -15.72 25.28 -4.32
N GLU A 1007 -16.87 25.16 -5.00
CA GLU A 1007 -17.71 23.93 -4.95
C GLU A 1007 -17.16 22.81 -5.84
N TRP A 1008 -15.94 22.35 -5.56
CA TRP A 1008 -15.23 21.39 -6.41
C TRP A 1008 -15.96 20.04 -6.53
N GLY A 1009 -16.63 19.56 -5.48
CA GLY A 1009 -17.36 18.28 -5.51
C GLY A 1009 -18.44 18.22 -6.58
N ARG A 1010 -19.18 19.34 -6.75
CA ARG A 1010 -20.25 19.48 -7.76
C ARG A 1010 -19.75 19.69 -9.20
N LYS A 1011 -18.48 20.07 -9.38
CA LYS A 1011 -17.91 20.45 -10.69
C LYS A 1011 -16.87 19.46 -11.22
N GLY A 1012 -16.07 18.91 -10.32
CA GLY A 1012 -14.85 18.15 -10.63
C GLY A 1012 -15.09 16.67 -10.87
N VAL A 1013 -16.06 16.05 -10.19
CA VAL A 1013 -16.30 14.61 -10.29
C VAL A 1013 -17.61 14.36 -11.04
N ARG A 1014 -17.52 13.74 -12.21
CA ARG A 1014 -18.62 13.61 -13.18
C ARG A 1014 -18.83 12.14 -13.55
N LEU A 1015 -20.05 11.63 -13.39
CA LEU A 1015 -20.44 10.31 -13.86
C LEU A 1015 -20.83 10.41 -15.34
N MET A 1016 -19.99 9.86 -16.22
CA MET A 1016 -20.14 10.00 -17.67
C MET A 1016 -21.04 8.92 -18.26
N ALA A 1017 -20.89 7.68 -17.79
CA ALA A 1017 -21.66 6.54 -18.27
C ALA A 1017 -21.65 5.40 -17.25
N VAL A 1018 -22.65 4.53 -17.37
CA VAL A 1018 -22.66 3.21 -16.73
C VAL A 1018 -22.91 2.17 -17.82
N LEU A 1019 -21.92 1.31 -18.05
CA LEU A 1019 -21.96 0.27 -19.07
C LEU A 1019 -22.49 -1.01 -18.42
N GLY A 1020 -23.81 -1.22 -18.49
CA GLY A 1020 -24.50 -2.32 -17.82
C GLY A 1020 -24.66 -3.59 -18.66
N GLN A 1021 -24.25 -3.57 -19.93
CA GLN A 1021 -24.36 -4.71 -20.85
C GLN A 1021 -23.06 -4.98 -21.60
N ALA A 1022 -22.78 -6.25 -21.86
CA ALA A 1022 -21.67 -6.66 -22.71
C ALA A 1022 -21.81 -6.05 -24.12
N GLY A 1023 -20.72 -5.49 -24.64
CA GLY A 1023 -20.66 -4.75 -25.90
C GLY A 1023 -21.07 -3.27 -25.80
N GLN A 1024 -21.66 -2.83 -24.68
CA GLN A 1024 -21.96 -1.41 -24.47
C GLN A 1024 -20.65 -0.61 -24.37
N SER A 1025 -20.61 0.53 -25.05
CA SER A 1025 -19.42 1.37 -25.09
C SER A 1025 -19.72 2.85 -24.94
N THR A 1026 -18.71 3.62 -24.53
CA THR A 1026 -18.74 5.08 -24.48
C THR A 1026 -17.41 5.65 -24.98
N THR A 1027 -17.46 6.84 -25.60
CA THR A 1027 -16.26 7.57 -26.04
C THR A 1027 -15.96 8.68 -25.05
N LEU A 1028 -14.72 8.77 -24.62
CA LEU A 1028 -14.27 9.72 -23.60
C LEU A 1028 -14.04 11.11 -24.20
N THR A 1029 -14.53 12.13 -23.48
CA THR A 1029 -14.40 13.56 -23.83
C THR A 1029 -14.07 14.34 -22.56
N TYR A 1030 -13.13 15.28 -22.65
CA TYR A 1030 -12.75 16.13 -21.52
C TYR A 1030 -13.77 17.26 -21.29
N ALA A 1031 -13.68 17.93 -20.13
CA ALA A 1031 -14.60 19.02 -19.76
C ALA A 1031 -14.61 20.17 -20.77
N ASP A 1032 -13.47 20.46 -21.38
CA ASP A 1032 -13.30 21.50 -22.40
C ASP A 1032 -13.86 21.09 -23.79
N GLY A 1033 -14.47 19.91 -23.90
CA GLY A 1033 -15.04 19.38 -25.14
C GLY A 1033 -14.03 18.74 -26.08
N THR A 1034 -12.74 18.74 -25.75
CA THR A 1034 -11.74 18.07 -26.58
C THR A 1034 -11.88 16.54 -26.45
N PRO A 1035 -11.74 15.79 -27.57
CA PRO A 1035 -11.85 14.34 -27.54
C PRO A 1035 -10.62 13.74 -26.88
N ALA A 1036 -10.83 12.82 -25.92
CA ALA A 1036 -9.72 12.02 -25.37
C ALA A 1036 -9.24 10.94 -26.37
N ARG A 1037 -9.99 10.72 -27.45
CA ARG A 1037 -9.74 9.70 -28.48
C ARG A 1037 -9.60 8.28 -27.90
N VAL A 1038 -10.39 7.99 -26.88
CA VAL A 1038 -10.47 6.66 -26.25
C VAL A 1038 -11.92 6.22 -26.18
N ARG A 1039 -12.17 4.95 -26.48
CA ARG A 1039 -13.44 4.26 -26.30
C ARG A 1039 -13.30 3.20 -25.21
N ILE A 1040 -14.25 3.17 -24.30
CA ILE A 1040 -14.38 2.14 -23.25
C ILE A 1040 -15.51 1.21 -23.63
N THR A 1041 -15.29 -0.11 -23.58
CA THR A 1041 -16.29 -1.13 -23.90
C THR A 1041 -16.30 -2.21 -22.83
N ALA A 1042 -17.45 -2.49 -22.21
CA ALA A 1042 -17.60 -3.65 -21.34
C ALA A 1042 -17.68 -4.92 -22.19
N LYS A 1043 -16.79 -5.91 -22.01
CA LYS A 1043 -16.74 -7.14 -22.83
C LYS A 1043 -17.58 -8.28 -22.24
N ALA A 1044 -17.74 -8.33 -20.92
CA ALA A 1044 -18.49 -9.36 -20.22
C ALA A 1044 -19.68 -8.77 -19.42
N GLY A 1045 -20.59 -9.65 -18.98
CA GLY A 1045 -21.78 -9.32 -18.20
C GLY A 1045 -21.54 -9.24 -16.68
N PRO A 1046 -22.59 -9.24 -15.84
CA PRO A 1046 -22.46 -9.06 -14.39
C PRO A 1046 -21.59 -10.15 -13.77
N ALA A 1047 -20.44 -9.76 -13.22
CA ALA A 1047 -19.48 -10.66 -12.59
C ALA A 1047 -18.61 -9.90 -11.60
N GLU A 1048 -18.01 -10.62 -10.65
CA GLU A 1048 -16.96 -10.09 -9.78
C GLU A 1048 -15.82 -9.48 -10.61
N PHE A 1049 -15.52 -10.05 -11.78
CA PHE A 1049 -14.55 -9.53 -12.73
C PHE A 1049 -15.19 -9.27 -14.08
N VAL A 1050 -15.00 -8.07 -14.62
CA VAL A 1050 -15.47 -7.73 -15.96
C VAL A 1050 -14.33 -7.21 -16.81
N ASP A 1051 -14.04 -7.94 -17.88
CA ASP A 1051 -13.14 -7.50 -18.92
C ASP A 1051 -13.67 -6.21 -19.56
N THR A 1052 -12.83 -5.18 -19.51
CA THR A 1052 -13.13 -3.85 -20.05
C THR A 1052 -12.07 -3.48 -21.08
N GLU A 1053 -12.49 -3.31 -22.32
CA GLU A 1053 -11.60 -2.87 -23.39
C GLU A 1053 -11.51 -1.35 -23.42
N ILE A 1054 -10.28 -0.87 -23.49
CA ILE A 1054 -9.89 0.52 -23.60
C ILE A 1054 -9.16 0.65 -24.94
N ALA A 1055 -9.77 1.32 -25.92
CA ALA A 1055 -9.26 1.39 -27.28
C ALA A 1055 -9.07 2.83 -27.73
N LYS A 1056 -7.93 3.12 -28.37
CA LYS A 1056 -7.68 4.39 -29.04
C LYS A 1056 -8.49 4.44 -30.35
N ILE A 1057 -9.11 5.58 -30.65
CA ILE A 1057 -9.97 5.80 -31.84
C ILE A 1057 -9.34 6.73 -32.88
#